data_AF-C7DHR3-F1
#
_entry.id   AF-C7DHR3-F1
#
_cell.length_a   1.000
_cell.length_b   1.000
_cell.length_c   1.000
_cell.angle_alpha   90.00
_cell.angle_beta   90.00
_cell.angle_gamma   90.00
#
_symmetry.space_group_name_H-M   'P 1'
#
loop_
_entity.id
_entity.type
_entity.pdbx_description
1 polymer ?
#
loop_
_entity_poly.entity_id
_entity_poly.type
_entity_poly.pdbx_seq_one_letter_code
_entity_poly.pdbx_strand_id
1 'polypeptide(L)'
;MKSKKKHSKKRIIAYIIIAIVIIFVVSTILGSLIPYVNVTNIQLIANLTSRKNVTELEGFTQIANSIENYTLSVSNPNYYNMTLENFEVKTANFSLVGVRPNLPVVIKPQTTENFTLLIKLPNYTYNGTLSIIENYKINHIYYKYNSFEQLNLTNNELLIIKAMTNTPSNVSVLTNSEYNNFTLNRPYSAAYHKNINSNSVLTIDNLNAGSYYILMFSNSSNSTFNFESFMPNEFKLINGTYAMNFNLNNISKINFTCASTDPSQIYLSNNNRSALLINITKENLSSIWLINQYLNKGNYTISVKSNGTTLVAFNITPRLVNPFHDIFQNKSNGAVPTGIASYGLYDTLNKSTRTYQIRTNEIIGIANVSSIKAYNATPPSNVSKYGASLQLNVVMNGYNSNGKEMTYWLQDVVRFNTSDKNFYILDNIWNYSLPQANMTEVYGNGKLSTYTFNSTYKQKLYVFSFPKYYMNYSLPLSIKLITIAKGNRISFGYQILKNDYCNFNQNSFTCRDMYLNATPQSVIFYDNVTIPDLNNYSILVTPYYETPGTINSNGNYYDAELIFGGEGNGENTTFSSMNATLQLLYKRNGTLTMFPTYYTFGRDTEEGVYNLYTAVKNGTGYVNIGNLNPLDDIKSDYNLTYLQHNYTLR
;
A
#
# COMPACT_ATOMS: atom_id res chain seq x y z
N MET A 1 -98.75 93.66 -24.52
CA MET A 1 -97.51 94.24 -25.09
C MET A 1 -96.34 93.91 -24.17
N LYS A 2 -95.25 93.31 -24.71
CA LYS A 2 -93.90 93.12 -24.12
C LYS A 2 -93.85 92.21 -22.86
N SER A 3 -92.91 91.28 -22.63
CA SER A 3 -91.71 90.81 -23.32
C SER A 3 -91.23 89.57 -22.51
N LYS A 4 -91.30 88.35 -23.06
CA LYS A 4 -90.66 87.14 -22.51
C LYS A 4 -89.72 86.55 -23.56
N LYS A 5 -88.43 86.91 -23.50
CA LYS A 5 -87.32 86.15 -24.11
C LYS A 5 -85.98 86.71 -23.62
N LYS A 6 -85.48 86.21 -22.48
CA LYS A 6 -84.13 86.52 -21.99
C LYS A 6 -83.49 85.37 -21.19
N HIS A 7 -83.39 84.18 -21.80
CA HIS A 7 -82.57 83.07 -21.23
C HIS A 7 -81.78 82.22 -22.25
N SER A 8 -81.60 82.69 -23.50
CA SER A 8 -81.00 81.86 -24.57
C SER A 8 -79.46 81.87 -24.63
N LYS A 9 -78.75 82.95 -24.25
CA LYS A 9 -77.29 83.03 -24.48
C LYS A 9 -76.40 82.24 -23.50
N LYS A 10 -76.79 82.08 -22.22
CA LYS A 10 -75.95 81.37 -21.23
C LYS A 10 -75.94 79.84 -21.42
N ARG A 11 -77.04 79.24 -21.91
CA ARG A 11 -77.09 77.79 -22.19
C ARG A 11 -76.29 77.41 -23.44
N ILE A 12 -76.30 78.25 -24.48
CA ILE A 12 -75.54 78.00 -25.72
C ILE A 12 -74.03 78.03 -25.44
N ILE A 13 -73.54 78.98 -24.64
CA ILE A 13 -72.12 79.04 -24.25
C ILE A 13 -71.73 77.83 -23.38
N ALA A 14 -72.58 77.41 -22.45
CA ALA A 14 -72.33 76.20 -21.65
C ALA A 14 -72.27 74.93 -22.51
N TYR A 15 -73.15 74.76 -23.51
CA TYR A 15 -73.09 73.62 -24.42
C TYR A 15 -71.88 73.64 -25.36
N ILE A 16 -71.43 74.82 -25.79
CA ILE A 16 -70.20 74.94 -26.59
C ILE A 16 -68.96 74.60 -25.75
N ILE A 17 -68.89 75.07 -24.49
CA ILE A 17 -67.78 74.73 -23.60
C ILE A 17 -67.79 73.22 -23.26
N ILE A 18 -68.96 72.63 -22.99
CA ILE A 18 -69.07 71.18 -22.76
C ILE A 18 -68.70 70.39 -24.02
N ALA A 19 -69.10 70.84 -25.21
CA ALA A 19 -68.71 70.19 -26.47
C ALA A 19 -67.20 70.31 -26.73
N ILE A 20 -66.57 71.45 -26.44
CA ILE A 20 -65.11 71.62 -26.57
C ILE A 20 -64.38 70.77 -25.53
N VAL A 21 -64.86 70.69 -24.29
CA VAL A 21 -64.28 69.81 -23.25
C VAL A 21 -64.47 68.34 -23.62
N ILE A 22 -65.63 67.93 -24.14
CA ILE A 22 -65.85 66.56 -24.62
C ILE A 22 -64.98 66.27 -25.83
N ILE A 23 -64.84 67.18 -26.80
CA ILE A 23 -63.94 66.99 -27.94
C ILE A 23 -62.49 66.93 -27.45
N PHE A 24 -62.07 67.76 -26.49
CA PHE A 24 -60.72 67.75 -25.94
C PHE A 24 -60.45 66.48 -25.12
N VAL A 25 -61.41 66.01 -24.33
CA VAL A 25 -61.34 64.76 -23.56
C VAL A 25 -61.37 63.53 -24.47
N VAL A 26 -62.22 63.52 -25.50
CA VAL A 26 -62.26 62.45 -26.52
C VAL A 26 -60.99 62.47 -27.37
N SER A 27 -60.43 63.65 -27.69
CA SER A 27 -59.15 63.77 -28.42
C SER A 27 -57.94 63.40 -27.57
N THR A 28 -57.97 63.62 -26.25
CA THR A 28 -56.92 63.17 -25.33
C THR A 28 -57.04 61.69 -24.97
N ILE A 29 -58.25 61.12 -24.93
CA ILE A 29 -58.48 59.68 -24.72
C ILE A 29 -58.21 58.87 -26.00
N LEU A 30 -58.51 59.40 -27.19
CA LEU A 30 -58.19 58.74 -28.47
C LEU A 30 -56.76 59.04 -28.96
N GLY A 31 -56.11 60.06 -28.41
CA GLY A 31 -54.77 60.52 -28.82
C GLY A 31 -53.59 59.84 -28.13
N SER A 32 -53.79 58.85 -27.25
CA SER A 32 -52.69 58.23 -26.49
C SER A 32 -52.76 56.71 -26.34
N LEU A 33 -53.16 55.98 -27.39
CA LEU A 33 -52.83 54.57 -27.51
C LEU A 33 -51.67 54.43 -28.50
N ILE A 34 -50.48 54.85 -28.08
CA ILE A 34 -49.27 54.48 -28.80
C ILE A 34 -49.19 52.94 -28.66
N PRO A 35 -49.25 52.17 -29.76
CA PRO A 35 -49.11 50.72 -29.67
C PRO A 35 -47.77 50.39 -29.01
N TYR A 36 -47.77 49.42 -28.09
CA TYR A 36 -46.57 49.00 -27.36
C TYR A 36 -46.29 47.52 -27.62
N VAL A 37 -45.01 47.16 -27.61
CA VAL A 37 -44.53 45.81 -27.83
C VAL A 37 -43.98 45.31 -26.50
N ASN A 38 -44.68 44.37 -25.89
CA ASN A 38 -44.29 43.67 -24.68
C ASN A 38 -43.81 42.26 -25.04
N VAL A 39 -42.50 42.09 -25.15
CA VAL A 39 -41.88 40.77 -25.28
C VAL A 39 -41.77 40.19 -23.88
N THR A 40 -42.53 39.13 -23.57
CA THR A 40 -42.56 38.54 -22.21
C THR A 40 -41.29 37.77 -21.87
N ASN A 41 -40.71 37.13 -22.89
CA ASN A 41 -39.45 36.38 -22.84
C ASN A 41 -38.89 36.25 -24.25
N ILE A 42 -37.58 35.99 -24.35
CA ILE A 42 -36.92 35.67 -25.61
C ILE A 42 -36.50 34.20 -25.60
N GLN A 43 -36.94 33.44 -26.60
CA GLN A 43 -36.47 32.09 -26.84
C GLN A 43 -35.31 32.13 -27.84
N LEU A 44 -34.10 31.93 -27.33
CA LEU A 44 -32.91 31.79 -28.15
C LEU A 44 -32.71 30.31 -28.51
N ILE A 45 -32.82 29.98 -29.79
CA ILE A 45 -32.78 28.62 -30.31
C ILE A 45 -31.44 28.41 -31.01
N ALA A 46 -30.58 27.58 -30.43
CA ALA A 46 -29.33 27.18 -31.06
C ALA A 46 -29.58 26.21 -32.21
N ASN A 47 -29.30 26.63 -33.45
CA ASN A 47 -29.39 25.75 -34.62
C ASN A 47 -28.04 25.06 -34.84
N LEU A 48 -27.79 24.04 -34.03
CA LEU A 48 -26.69 23.10 -34.21
C LEU A 48 -27.23 21.89 -34.97
N THR A 49 -26.47 21.36 -35.94
CA THR A 49 -26.83 20.26 -36.85
C THR A 49 -27.25 18.93 -36.20
N SER A 50 -27.43 18.88 -34.87
CA SER A 50 -27.96 17.69 -34.17
C SER A 50 -28.79 17.92 -32.89
N ARG A 51 -29.00 19.15 -32.38
CA ARG A 51 -29.97 19.45 -31.29
C ARG A 51 -30.43 20.92 -31.33
N LYS A 52 -31.72 21.16 -31.03
CA LYS A 52 -32.24 22.49 -30.69
C LYS A 52 -32.13 22.68 -29.18
N ASN A 53 -31.20 23.50 -28.71
CA ASN A 53 -31.24 24.00 -27.34
C ASN A 53 -32.03 25.31 -27.34
N VAL A 54 -32.98 25.43 -26.42
CA VAL A 54 -33.78 26.65 -26.23
C VAL A 54 -33.38 27.26 -24.89
N THR A 55 -32.81 28.45 -24.94
CA THR A 55 -32.54 29.26 -23.74
C THR A 55 -33.62 30.32 -23.64
N GLU A 56 -34.28 30.40 -22.49
CA GLU A 56 -35.20 31.50 -22.19
C GLU A 56 -34.43 32.66 -21.56
N LEU A 57 -34.51 33.82 -22.19
CA LEU A 57 -33.91 35.06 -21.73
C LEU A 57 -34.99 36.08 -21.36
N GLU A 58 -34.62 37.07 -20.56
CA GLU A 58 -35.54 38.13 -20.12
C GLU A 58 -36.09 38.90 -21.33
N GLY A 59 -37.40 39.18 -21.27
CA GLY A 59 -38.10 39.98 -22.26
C GLY A 59 -37.83 41.48 -22.13
N PHE A 60 -38.56 42.30 -22.89
CA PHE A 60 -38.49 43.76 -22.82
C PHE A 60 -39.81 44.40 -23.24
N THR A 61 -40.04 45.63 -22.78
CA THR A 61 -41.20 46.43 -23.18
C THR A 61 -40.74 47.70 -23.87
N GLN A 62 -41.28 47.98 -25.05
CA GLN A 62 -40.87 49.14 -25.83
C GLN A 62 -42.01 49.66 -26.72
N ILE A 63 -41.90 50.91 -27.19
CA ILE A 63 -42.86 51.52 -28.12
C ILE A 63 -42.84 50.79 -29.48
N ALA A 64 -44.02 50.54 -30.08
CA ALA A 64 -44.12 49.91 -31.41
C ALA A 64 -43.40 50.72 -32.50
N ASN A 65 -42.94 50.04 -33.54
CA ASN A 65 -42.18 50.60 -34.66
C ASN A 65 -40.85 51.28 -34.28
N SER A 66 -40.29 50.98 -33.10
CA SER A 66 -38.94 51.39 -32.71
C SER A 66 -37.90 50.30 -33.00
N ILE A 67 -36.64 50.58 -32.69
CA ILE A 67 -35.54 49.62 -32.71
C ILE A 67 -35.08 49.40 -31.27
N GLU A 68 -35.06 48.15 -30.82
CA GLU A 68 -34.57 47.77 -29.50
C GLU A 68 -33.15 47.20 -29.58
N ASN A 69 -32.31 47.56 -28.59
CA ASN A 69 -30.94 47.07 -28.48
C ASN A 69 -30.89 45.97 -27.42
N TYR A 70 -31.07 44.72 -27.82
CA TYR A 70 -31.08 43.59 -26.91
C TYR A 70 -29.69 42.95 -26.81
N THR A 71 -29.11 42.88 -25.60
CA THR A 71 -27.78 42.29 -25.40
C THR A 71 -27.89 40.89 -24.81
N LEU A 72 -27.16 39.93 -25.38
CA LEU A 72 -27.09 38.54 -24.91
C LEU A 72 -25.65 38.04 -24.91
N SER A 73 -25.37 37.04 -24.08
CA SER A 73 -24.07 36.37 -23.99
C SER A 73 -24.15 34.98 -24.61
N VAL A 74 -23.22 34.68 -25.51
CA VAL A 74 -23.05 33.35 -26.09
C VAL A 74 -21.76 32.75 -25.55
N SER A 75 -21.87 31.63 -24.84
CA SER A 75 -20.73 30.87 -24.34
C SER A 75 -20.36 29.73 -25.29
N ASN A 76 -19.06 29.55 -25.56
CA ASN A 76 -18.54 28.38 -26.24
C ASN A 76 -17.99 27.37 -25.21
N PRO A 77 -18.76 26.34 -24.81
CA PRO A 77 -18.30 25.33 -23.87
C PRO A 77 -17.34 24.30 -24.52
N ASN A 78 -17.11 24.40 -25.83
CA ASN A 78 -16.31 23.41 -26.56
C ASN A 78 -14.81 23.75 -26.51
N TYR A 79 -13.98 22.77 -26.86
CA TYR A 79 -12.52 22.91 -26.93
C TYR A 79 -12.01 23.42 -28.30
N TYR A 80 -12.92 23.71 -29.23
CA TYR A 80 -12.63 24.24 -30.57
C TYR A 80 -13.36 25.57 -30.79
N ASN A 81 -12.91 26.32 -31.80
CA ASN A 81 -13.54 27.58 -32.19
C ASN A 81 -14.96 27.36 -32.72
N MET A 82 -15.91 28.13 -32.19
CA MET A 82 -17.27 28.23 -32.72
C MET A 82 -17.37 29.53 -33.52
N THR A 83 -17.87 29.48 -34.76
CA THR A 83 -18.12 30.68 -35.56
C THR A 83 -19.62 30.94 -35.60
N LEU A 84 -20.08 32.01 -34.94
CA LEU A 84 -21.46 32.46 -35.04
C LEU A 84 -21.64 33.18 -36.37
N GLU A 85 -22.51 32.66 -37.24
CA GLU A 85 -22.65 33.14 -38.62
C GLU A 85 -23.75 34.19 -38.77
N ASN A 86 -24.91 33.97 -38.16
CA ASN A 86 -26.01 34.92 -38.15
C ASN A 86 -26.99 34.67 -36.98
N PHE A 87 -27.84 35.68 -36.72
CA PHE A 87 -29.08 35.52 -35.97
C PHE A 87 -30.27 35.68 -36.92
N GLU A 88 -31.32 34.90 -36.72
CA GLU A 88 -32.57 34.98 -37.46
C GLU A 88 -33.75 35.17 -36.50
N VAL A 89 -34.54 36.23 -36.67
CA VAL A 89 -35.76 36.42 -35.89
C VAL A 89 -36.91 35.69 -36.57
N LYS A 90 -37.56 34.77 -35.86
CA LYS A 90 -38.68 33.96 -36.39
C LYS A 90 -40.07 34.50 -36.05
N THR A 91 -40.18 35.36 -35.05
CA THR A 91 -41.46 35.97 -34.70
C THR A 91 -41.90 36.94 -35.80
N ALA A 92 -43.11 36.76 -36.31
CA ALA A 92 -43.64 37.53 -37.43
C ALA A 92 -43.59 39.04 -37.15
N ASN A 93 -43.22 39.82 -38.18
CA ASN A 93 -43.14 41.29 -38.16
C ASN A 93 -42.09 41.90 -37.22
N PHE A 94 -41.26 41.08 -36.57
CA PHE A 94 -39.98 41.52 -36.03
C PHE A 94 -38.91 41.30 -37.11
N SER A 95 -37.92 42.20 -37.16
CA SER A 95 -36.77 42.01 -38.06
C SER A 95 -35.48 42.44 -37.40
N LEU A 96 -34.42 41.65 -37.58
CA LEU A 96 -33.09 42.01 -37.16
C LEU A 96 -32.51 43.04 -38.14
N VAL A 97 -32.17 44.24 -37.66
CA VAL A 97 -31.59 45.32 -38.48
C VAL A 97 -30.07 45.43 -38.33
N GLY A 98 -29.49 44.78 -37.32
CA GLY A 98 -28.05 44.71 -37.14
C GLY A 98 -27.63 43.88 -35.93
N VAL A 99 -26.35 43.51 -35.89
CA VAL A 99 -25.72 42.79 -34.78
C VAL A 99 -24.37 43.44 -34.50
N ARG A 100 -24.02 43.62 -33.23
CA ARG A 100 -22.71 44.10 -32.80
C ARG A 100 -22.09 43.09 -31.82
N PRO A 101 -20.84 42.62 -32.03
CA PRO A 101 -19.99 42.85 -33.21
C PRO A 101 -20.59 42.29 -34.53
N ASN A 102 -20.12 42.79 -35.67
CA ASN A 102 -20.57 42.31 -36.99
C ASN A 102 -20.20 40.84 -37.17
N LEU A 103 -21.15 40.03 -37.65
CA LEU A 103 -20.97 38.60 -37.91
C LEU A 103 -20.32 38.34 -39.28
N PRO A 104 -19.59 37.22 -39.49
CA PRO A 104 -19.36 36.13 -38.54
C PRO A 104 -18.32 36.43 -37.45
N VAL A 105 -18.51 35.89 -36.24
CA VAL A 105 -17.60 36.07 -35.10
C VAL A 105 -17.10 34.73 -34.57
N VAL A 106 -15.80 34.63 -34.33
CA VAL A 106 -15.17 33.43 -33.76
C VAL A 106 -15.14 33.53 -32.24
N ILE A 107 -15.90 32.67 -31.57
CA ILE A 107 -15.91 32.49 -30.12
C ILE A 107 -14.88 31.41 -29.78
N LYS A 108 -13.84 31.78 -29.02
CA LYS A 108 -12.73 30.87 -28.65
C LYS A 108 -13.19 29.79 -27.65
N PRO A 109 -12.46 28.67 -27.52
CA PRO A 109 -12.77 27.63 -26.55
C PRO A 109 -12.87 28.17 -25.13
N GLN A 110 -13.86 27.72 -24.35
CA GLN A 110 -14.05 28.11 -22.94
C GLN A 110 -14.17 29.62 -22.71
N THR A 111 -14.66 30.36 -23.70
CA THR A 111 -14.90 31.81 -23.59
C THR A 111 -16.36 32.16 -23.87
N THR A 112 -16.76 33.34 -23.42
CA THR A 112 -18.09 33.92 -23.65
C THR A 112 -17.92 35.23 -24.41
N GLU A 113 -18.72 35.43 -25.45
CA GLU A 113 -18.77 36.67 -26.23
C GLU A 113 -20.16 37.30 -26.12
N ASN A 114 -20.21 38.63 -26.05
CA ASN A 114 -21.44 39.39 -25.90
C ASN A 114 -21.88 39.97 -27.25
N PHE A 115 -23.17 39.86 -27.56
CA PHE A 115 -23.78 40.36 -28.79
C PHE A 115 -24.92 41.31 -28.45
N THR A 116 -24.97 42.45 -29.15
CA THR A 116 -26.12 43.36 -29.13
C THR A 116 -26.87 43.22 -30.45
N LEU A 117 -28.11 42.75 -30.37
CA LEU A 117 -29.06 42.64 -31.47
C LEU A 117 -29.86 43.94 -31.59
N LEU A 118 -29.88 44.53 -32.78
CA LEU A 118 -30.77 45.66 -33.09
C LEU A 118 -32.03 45.09 -33.73
N ILE A 119 -33.13 45.08 -32.98
CA ILE A 119 -34.38 44.41 -33.35
C ILE A 119 -35.43 45.47 -33.66
N LYS A 120 -35.88 45.54 -34.91
CA LYS A 120 -37.00 46.39 -35.30
C LYS A 120 -38.30 45.72 -34.86
N LEU A 121 -39.09 46.49 -34.11
CA LEU A 121 -40.35 46.05 -33.51
C LEU A 121 -41.52 46.24 -34.48
N PRO A 122 -42.59 45.43 -34.37
CA PRO A 122 -43.79 45.60 -35.19
C PRO A 122 -44.48 46.94 -34.92
N ASN A 123 -45.30 47.40 -35.86
CA ASN A 123 -46.06 48.66 -35.77
C ASN A 123 -47.43 48.51 -35.07
N TYR A 124 -47.67 47.40 -34.38
CA TYR A 124 -48.90 47.10 -33.65
C TYR A 124 -48.60 46.62 -32.23
N THR A 125 -49.62 46.61 -31.37
CA THR A 125 -49.46 46.12 -29.99
C THR A 125 -49.16 44.63 -29.97
N TYR A 126 -48.02 44.24 -29.41
CA TYR A 126 -47.59 42.85 -29.30
C TYR A 126 -47.46 42.45 -27.83
N ASN A 127 -47.91 41.24 -27.47
CA ASN A 127 -47.68 40.66 -26.15
C ASN A 127 -47.38 39.18 -26.29
N GLY A 128 -46.13 38.76 -26.07
CA GLY A 128 -45.74 37.36 -26.19
C GLY A 128 -44.24 37.12 -26.34
N THR A 129 -43.86 35.91 -26.71
CA THR A 129 -42.46 35.46 -26.80
C THR A 129 -41.80 35.87 -28.12
N LEU A 130 -40.55 36.35 -28.07
CA LEU A 130 -39.73 36.57 -29.25
C LEU A 130 -38.81 35.37 -29.49
N SER A 131 -38.90 34.72 -30.66
CA SER A 131 -38.04 33.60 -31.01
C SER A 131 -36.91 34.05 -31.93
N ILE A 132 -35.67 33.81 -31.51
CA ILE A 132 -34.44 34.11 -32.24
C ILE A 132 -33.68 32.82 -32.44
N ILE A 133 -33.23 32.55 -33.66
CA ILE A 133 -32.36 31.42 -33.99
C ILE A 133 -30.94 31.96 -34.13
N GLU A 134 -30.00 31.30 -33.47
CA GLU A 134 -28.56 31.52 -33.66
C GLU A 134 -27.98 30.39 -34.51
N ASN A 135 -27.30 30.75 -35.60
CA ASN A 135 -26.72 29.80 -36.55
C ASN A 135 -25.20 29.78 -36.42
N TYR A 136 -24.64 28.59 -36.19
CA TYR A 136 -23.19 28.41 -36.00
C TYR A 136 -22.57 27.51 -37.04
N LYS A 137 -21.35 27.84 -37.42
CA LYS A 137 -20.40 26.93 -38.04
C LYS A 137 -19.37 26.48 -37.04
N ILE A 138 -19.23 25.17 -36.91
CA ILE A 138 -18.22 24.55 -36.08
C ILE A 138 -16.99 24.26 -36.93
N ASN A 139 -15.88 24.90 -36.61
CA ASN A 139 -14.58 24.56 -37.19
C ASN A 139 -13.95 23.47 -36.33
N HIS A 140 -14.46 22.24 -36.46
CA HIS A 140 -13.87 21.08 -35.81
C HIS A 140 -12.64 20.63 -36.60
N ILE A 141 -11.46 20.71 -35.98
CA ILE A 141 -10.26 20.12 -36.56
C ILE A 141 -10.33 18.62 -36.32
N TYR A 142 -10.43 17.86 -37.41
CA TYR A 142 -10.39 16.41 -37.37
C TYR A 142 -9.00 15.94 -36.92
N TYR A 143 -8.90 15.37 -35.72
CA TYR A 143 -7.66 14.77 -35.23
C TYR A 143 -7.52 13.35 -35.77
N LYS A 144 -6.86 13.25 -36.92
CA LYS A 144 -6.65 12.00 -37.66
C LYS A 144 -5.89 10.93 -36.85
N TYR A 145 -5.07 11.34 -35.88
CA TYR A 145 -4.25 10.43 -35.09
C TYR A 145 -4.75 10.47 -33.64
N ASN A 146 -5.31 9.35 -33.19
CA ASN A 146 -5.80 9.19 -31.84
C ASN A 146 -5.55 7.76 -31.32
N SER A 147 -5.60 7.62 -30.00
CA SER A 147 -5.61 6.35 -29.28
C SER A 147 -6.56 6.49 -28.10
N PHE A 148 -7.21 5.39 -27.71
CA PHE A 148 -8.14 5.39 -26.60
C PHE A 148 -8.06 4.11 -25.77
N GLU A 149 -8.46 4.23 -24.51
CA GLU A 149 -8.64 3.14 -23.57
C GLU A 149 -10.02 3.28 -22.91
N GLN A 150 -10.77 2.19 -22.85
CA GLN A 150 -12.05 2.16 -22.14
C GLN A 150 -11.80 1.83 -20.67
N LEU A 151 -12.47 2.56 -19.78
CA LEU A 151 -12.36 2.45 -18.33
C LEU A 151 -13.75 2.36 -17.70
N ASN A 152 -13.89 1.54 -16.66
CA ASN A 152 -15.11 1.50 -15.86
C ASN A 152 -14.79 1.93 -14.43
N LEU A 153 -15.34 3.07 -14.02
CA LEU A 153 -15.23 3.59 -12.66
C LEU A 153 -16.36 3.01 -11.81
N THR A 154 -16.03 2.37 -10.69
CA THR A 154 -17.01 1.70 -9.81
C THR A 154 -17.61 2.62 -8.75
N ASN A 155 -17.02 3.80 -8.55
CA ASN A 155 -17.29 4.74 -7.46
C ASN A 155 -16.72 6.13 -7.83
N ASN A 156 -17.04 7.15 -7.03
CA ASN A 156 -16.58 8.52 -7.23
C ASN A 156 -15.09 8.66 -6.86
N GLU A 157 -14.22 8.07 -7.66
CA GLU A 157 -12.80 7.94 -7.38
C GLU A 157 -11.93 8.87 -8.24
N LEU A 158 -10.73 9.10 -7.70
CA LEU A 158 -9.65 9.76 -8.39
C LEU A 158 -9.09 8.86 -9.48
N LEU A 159 -9.04 9.37 -10.71
CA LEU A 159 -8.35 8.73 -11.82
C LEU A 159 -6.97 9.36 -12.02
N ILE A 160 -5.92 8.53 -12.00
CA ILE A 160 -4.58 8.93 -12.41
C ILE A 160 -4.31 8.40 -13.81
N ILE A 161 -3.78 9.26 -14.67
CA ILE A 161 -3.37 8.91 -16.02
C ILE A 161 -1.92 9.34 -16.21
N LYS A 162 -1.04 8.38 -16.50
CA LYS A 162 0.26 8.67 -17.09
C LYS A 162 0.09 8.67 -18.60
N ALA A 163 0.02 9.86 -19.18
CA ALA A 163 -0.09 10.04 -20.63
C ALA A 163 1.30 10.22 -21.23
N MET A 164 1.65 9.39 -22.21
CA MET A 164 2.96 9.38 -22.86
C MET A 164 2.82 9.74 -24.33
N THR A 165 3.62 10.71 -24.78
CA THR A 165 3.63 11.17 -26.17
C THR A 165 4.97 11.80 -26.53
N ASN A 166 5.35 11.64 -27.80
CA ASN A 166 6.52 12.27 -28.42
C ASN A 166 6.21 13.62 -29.08
N THR A 167 4.95 14.07 -29.07
CA THR A 167 4.50 15.29 -29.74
C THR A 167 3.46 16.03 -28.91
N PRO A 168 3.28 17.35 -29.09
CA PRO A 168 2.16 18.06 -28.49
C PRO A 168 0.84 17.37 -28.81
N SER A 169 0.12 16.99 -27.77
CA SER A 169 -1.06 16.14 -27.84
C SER A 169 -2.11 16.60 -26.83
N ASN A 170 -3.33 16.12 -27.00
CA ASN A 170 -4.42 16.36 -26.07
C ASN A 170 -4.78 15.06 -25.37
N VAL A 171 -5.14 15.14 -24.10
CA VAL A 171 -5.75 14.06 -23.33
C VAL A 171 -7.16 14.49 -22.97
N SER A 172 -8.14 13.63 -23.18
CA SER A 172 -9.53 13.84 -22.78
C SER A 172 -10.10 12.61 -22.10
N VAL A 173 -10.99 12.80 -21.13
CA VAL A 173 -11.81 11.72 -20.57
C VAL A 173 -13.24 11.98 -20.98
N LEU A 174 -13.83 11.02 -21.68
CA LEU A 174 -15.15 11.13 -22.31
C LEU A 174 -16.11 10.11 -21.70
N THR A 175 -17.36 10.50 -21.46
CA THR A 175 -18.44 9.53 -21.22
C THR A 175 -18.71 8.71 -22.48
N ASN A 176 -19.43 7.59 -22.37
CA ASN A 176 -19.81 6.79 -23.54
C ASN A 176 -20.56 7.62 -24.62
N SER A 177 -21.45 8.53 -24.20
CA SER A 177 -22.15 9.41 -25.15
C SER A 177 -21.22 10.42 -25.82
N GLU A 178 -20.25 10.97 -25.09
CA GLU A 178 -19.27 11.91 -25.64
C GLU A 178 -18.30 11.23 -26.60
N TYR A 179 -17.84 10.03 -26.28
CA TYR A 179 -16.98 9.24 -27.17
C TYR A 179 -17.69 8.86 -28.48
N ASN A 180 -18.97 8.48 -28.40
CA ASN A 180 -19.79 8.27 -29.60
C ASN A 180 -19.93 9.53 -30.45
N ASN A 181 -20.07 10.69 -29.82
CA ASN A 181 -20.07 11.95 -30.56
C ASN A 181 -18.70 12.24 -31.19
N PHE A 182 -17.59 12.01 -30.48
CA PHE A 182 -16.24 12.13 -31.02
C PHE A 182 -16.04 11.27 -32.27
N THR A 183 -16.40 9.98 -32.21
CA THR A 183 -16.23 9.05 -33.36
C THR A 183 -17.11 9.40 -34.56
N LEU A 184 -18.28 9.99 -34.32
CA LEU A 184 -19.20 10.47 -35.35
C LEU A 184 -18.89 11.90 -35.83
N ASN A 185 -17.79 12.51 -35.39
CA ASN A 185 -17.42 13.90 -35.67
C ASN A 185 -18.54 14.90 -35.31
N ARG A 186 -19.23 14.63 -34.20
CA ARG A 186 -20.27 15.48 -33.63
C ARG A 186 -19.73 16.30 -32.45
N PRO A 187 -20.34 17.45 -32.13
CA PRO A 187 -20.00 18.23 -30.94
C PRO A 187 -20.08 17.40 -29.66
N TYR A 188 -19.09 17.56 -28.78
CA TYR A 188 -19.04 16.95 -27.46
C TYR A 188 -18.32 17.85 -26.47
N SER A 189 -18.67 17.71 -25.19
CA SER A 189 -17.98 18.35 -24.07
C SER A 189 -17.36 17.25 -23.23
N ALA A 190 -16.03 17.17 -23.20
CA ALA A 190 -15.33 16.16 -22.43
C ALA A 190 -15.55 16.36 -20.93
N ALA A 191 -15.68 15.27 -20.18
CA ALA A 191 -15.65 15.31 -18.71
C ALA A 191 -14.32 15.87 -18.16
N TYR A 192 -13.22 15.63 -18.87
CA TYR A 192 -11.92 16.23 -18.61
C TYR A 192 -11.14 16.47 -19.90
N HIS A 193 -10.35 17.54 -19.96
CA HIS A 193 -9.50 17.84 -21.12
C HIS A 193 -8.23 18.60 -20.72
N LYS A 194 -7.07 18.20 -21.27
CA LYS A 194 -5.79 18.90 -21.07
C LYS A 194 -4.84 18.72 -22.24
N ASN A 195 -4.19 19.82 -22.63
CA ASN A 195 -3.05 19.81 -23.55
C ASN A 195 -1.77 19.35 -22.83
N ILE A 196 -1.00 18.47 -23.46
CA ILE A 196 0.30 18.02 -22.96
C ILE A 196 1.36 18.15 -24.07
N ASN A 197 2.56 18.58 -23.69
CA ASN A 197 3.68 18.75 -24.63
C ASN A 197 4.67 17.59 -24.61
N SER A 198 4.59 16.76 -23.57
CA SER A 198 5.45 15.63 -23.28
C SER A 198 4.74 14.68 -22.32
N ASN A 199 5.39 13.57 -21.97
CA ASN A 199 4.92 12.66 -20.92
C ASN A 199 4.48 13.43 -19.68
N SER A 200 3.28 13.14 -19.19
CA SER A 200 2.65 13.88 -18.09
C SER A 200 1.83 12.94 -17.22
N VAL A 201 1.83 13.16 -15.90
CA VAL A 201 0.85 12.55 -15.01
C VAL A 201 -0.30 13.53 -14.78
N LEU A 202 -1.52 13.03 -14.93
CA LEU A 202 -2.76 13.75 -14.77
C LEU A 202 -3.54 13.13 -13.62
N THR A 203 -4.02 13.97 -12.73
CA THR A 203 -4.85 13.60 -11.59
C THR A 203 -6.22 14.21 -11.83
N ILE A 204 -7.23 13.37 -11.97
CA ILE A 204 -8.60 13.79 -12.31
C ILE A 204 -9.50 13.36 -11.17
N ASP A 205 -10.09 14.33 -10.49
CA ASP A 205 -11.04 14.13 -9.41
C ASP A 205 -12.48 14.38 -9.89
N ASN A 206 -13.47 14.10 -9.02
CA ASN A 206 -14.89 14.38 -9.25
C ASN A 206 -15.53 13.69 -10.47
N LEU A 207 -14.98 12.56 -10.93
CA LEU A 207 -15.67 11.68 -11.86
C LEU A 207 -16.71 10.84 -11.11
N ASN A 208 -17.88 10.65 -11.71
CA ASN A 208 -18.90 9.78 -11.15
C ASN A 208 -18.63 8.32 -11.55
N ALA A 209 -19.21 7.36 -10.83
CA ALA A 209 -19.20 5.97 -11.27
C ALA A 209 -19.81 5.83 -12.69
N GLY A 210 -19.16 5.08 -13.58
CA GLY A 210 -19.61 4.91 -14.95
C GLY A 210 -18.52 4.47 -15.93
N SER A 211 -18.91 4.24 -17.18
CA SER A 211 -17.99 3.90 -18.27
C SER A 211 -17.47 5.16 -18.96
N TYR A 212 -16.14 5.27 -19.02
CA TYR A 212 -15.42 6.37 -19.64
C TYR A 212 -14.45 5.87 -20.71
N TYR A 213 -14.02 6.79 -21.58
CA TYR A 213 -12.95 6.60 -22.53
C TYR A 213 -11.86 7.63 -22.26
N ILE A 214 -10.64 7.17 -21.99
CA ILE A 214 -9.46 8.01 -22.02
C ILE A 214 -9.04 8.11 -23.48
N LEU A 215 -8.94 9.33 -24.00
CA LEU A 215 -8.63 9.61 -25.40
C LEU A 215 -7.40 10.51 -25.48
N MET A 216 -6.44 10.12 -26.32
CA MET A 216 -5.32 10.95 -26.73
C MET A 216 -5.40 11.22 -28.20
N PHE A 217 -5.08 12.45 -28.59
CA PHE A 217 -5.12 12.82 -29.99
C PHE A 217 -4.15 13.95 -30.30
N SER A 218 -3.68 13.96 -31.54
CA SER A 218 -2.80 15.00 -32.08
C SER A 218 -3.03 15.20 -33.57
N ASN A 219 -2.60 16.35 -34.08
CA ASN A 219 -2.59 16.65 -35.51
C ASN A 219 -1.33 16.12 -36.22
N SER A 220 -0.33 15.65 -35.47
CA SER A 220 0.91 15.12 -36.03
C SER A 220 0.77 13.66 -36.43
N SER A 221 1.20 13.32 -37.64
CA SER A 221 1.21 11.93 -38.13
C SER A 221 2.24 11.04 -37.45
N ASN A 222 3.21 11.64 -36.78
CA ASN A 222 4.30 10.93 -36.11
C ASN A 222 4.02 10.75 -34.62
N SER A 223 2.81 11.09 -34.16
CA SER A 223 2.43 10.97 -32.76
C SER A 223 2.38 9.51 -32.32
N THR A 224 3.06 9.22 -31.22
CA THR A 224 2.88 7.98 -30.47
C THR A 224 2.07 8.28 -29.22
N PHE A 225 1.13 7.39 -28.89
CA PHE A 225 0.28 7.53 -27.71
C PHE A 225 0.39 6.27 -26.88
N ASN A 226 0.65 6.43 -25.59
CA ASN A 226 0.55 5.35 -24.62
C ASN A 226 0.00 5.89 -23.30
N PHE A 227 -0.71 5.03 -22.57
CA PHE A 227 -1.33 5.38 -21.31
C PHE A 227 -1.10 4.29 -20.27
N GLU A 228 -0.96 4.71 -19.03
CA GLU A 228 -1.19 3.85 -17.88
C GLU A 228 -2.24 4.55 -17.01
N SER A 229 -3.37 3.87 -16.80
CA SER A 229 -4.45 4.32 -15.92
C SER A 229 -4.32 3.64 -14.56
N PHE A 230 -4.52 4.40 -13.48
CA PHE A 230 -4.49 3.87 -12.12
C PHE A 230 -5.62 4.44 -11.27
N MET A 231 -6.31 3.55 -10.57
CA MET A 231 -7.47 3.85 -9.71
C MET A 231 -7.17 3.33 -8.30
N PRO A 232 -6.67 4.20 -7.40
CA PRO A 232 -6.42 3.81 -6.02
C PRO A 232 -7.71 3.71 -5.21
N ASN A 233 -7.92 2.56 -4.55
CA ASN A 233 -9.01 2.38 -3.60
C ASN A 233 -8.89 3.30 -2.37
N GLU A 234 -7.66 3.52 -1.88
CA GLU A 234 -7.36 4.39 -0.74
C GLU A 234 -6.22 5.33 -1.10
N PHE A 235 -6.47 6.65 -1.04
CA PHE A 235 -5.48 7.64 -1.39
C PHE A 235 -5.64 8.94 -0.61
N LYS A 236 -4.60 9.76 -0.67
CA LYS A 236 -4.62 11.13 -0.19
C LYS A 236 -3.87 12.06 -1.14
N LEU A 237 -4.53 13.15 -1.51
CA LEU A 237 -3.89 14.30 -2.14
C LEU A 237 -3.31 15.20 -1.05
N ILE A 238 -2.03 15.49 -1.16
CA ILE A 238 -1.24 16.22 -0.18
C ILE A 238 -0.69 17.47 -0.85
N ASN A 239 -1.02 18.63 -0.29
CA ASN A 239 -0.41 19.91 -0.68
C ASN A 239 0.66 20.26 0.37
N GLY A 240 1.92 20.34 -0.05
CA GLY A 240 3.02 20.71 0.85
C GLY A 240 3.58 19.54 1.66
N THR A 241 3.84 19.77 2.95
CA THR A 241 4.36 18.75 3.88
C THR A 241 3.22 18.11 4.67
N TYR A 242 3.17 16.79 4.72
CA TYR A 242 2.14 16.05 5.45
C TYR A 242 2.69 14.74 6.02
N ALA A 243 2.10 14.27 7.13
CA ALA A 243 2.41 12.98 7.72
C ALA A 243 1.12 12.18 7.98
N MET A 244 1.12 10.92 7.58
CA MET A 244 0.03 9.97 7.83
C MET A 244 0.54 8.82 8.70
N ASN A 245 -0.16 8.51 9.78
CA ASN A 245 0.15 7.37 10.63
C ASN A 245 -0.74 6.18 10.30
N PHE A 246 -0.17 4.98 10.35
CA PHE A 246 -0.91 3.72 10.29
C PHE A 246 -0.25 2.68 11.19
N ASN A 247 -1.04 1.69 11.61
CA ASN A 247 -0.58 0.61 12.48
C ASN A 247 -0.73 -0.74 11.76
N LEU A 248 0.28 -1.59 11.93
CA LEU A 248 0.27 -2.97 11.45
C LEU A 248 0.30 -3.92 12.64
N ASN A 249 -0.65 -4.86 12.66
CA ASN A 249 -0.69 -5.92 13.67
C ASN A 249 0.13 -7.16 13.28
N ASN A 250 0.33 -7.35 11.97
CA ASN A 250 1.06 -8.48 11.38
C ASN A 250 2.12 -7.97 10.39
N ILE A 251 3.03 -8.84 9.96
CA ILE A 251 3.77 -8.63 8.71
C ILE A 251 2.76 -8.32 7.63
N SER A 252 3.04 -7.31 6.82
CA SER A 252 2.15 -6.89 5.75
C SER A 252 2.96 -6.51 4.53
N LYS A 253 2.45 -6.90 3.36
CA LYS A 253 2.89 -6.33 2.10
C LYS A 253 2.14 -5.03 1.88
N ILE A 254 2.88 -3.94 1.69
CA ILE A 254 2.33 -2.63 1.36
C ILE A 254 2.69 -2.29 -0.08
N ASN A 255 1.69 -2.03 -0.90
CA ASN A 255 1.89 -1.55 -2.26
C ASN A 255 1.63 -0.04 -2.27
N PHE A 256 2.69 0.76 -2.26
CA PHE A 256 2.64 2.20 -2.39
C PHE A 256 2.48 2.61 -3.85
N THR A 257 1.60 3.56 -4.10
CA THR A 257 1.51 4.28 -5.36
C THR A 257 1.65 5.77 -5.09
N CYS A 258 2.58 6.43 -5.78
CA CYS A 258 2.78 7.86 -5.65
C CYS A 258 2.92 8.52 -7.02
N ALA A 259 2.34 9.70 -7.14
CA ALA A 259 2.55 10.59 -8.27
C ALA A 259 2.53 12.03 -7.77
N SER A 260 3.28 12.90 -8.42
CA SER A 260 3.32 14.32 -8.06
C SER A 260 3.54 15.17 -9.29
N THR A 261 2.91 16.34 -9.31
CA THR A 261 3.17 17.37 -10.34
C THR A 261 4.42 18.17 -10.06
N ASP A 262 4.98 18.06 -8.85
CA ASP A 262 6.11 18.84 -8.37
C ASP A 262 7.15 17.96 -7.66
N PRO A 263 8.42 18.41 -7.58
CA PRO A 263 9.44 17.66 -6.86
C PRO A 263 9.01 17.36 -5.42
N SER A 264 9.10 16.09 -5.04
CA SER A 264 8.50 15.56 -3.83
C SER A 264 9.30 14.40 -3.25
N GLN A 265 9.44 14.37 -1.93
CA GLN A 265 10.14 13.31 -1.20
C GLN A 265 9.15 12.60 -0.29
N ILE A 266 9.12 11.28 -0.38
CA ILE A 266 8.24 10.43 0.42
C ILE A 266 9.12 9.56 1.30
N TYR A 267 8.92 9.68 2.60
CA TYR A 267 9.62 8.94 3.63
C TYR A 267 8.65 7.98 4.31
N LEU A 268 9.15 6.80 4.64
CA LEU A 268 8.50 5.90 5.57
C LEU A 268 9.33 5.85 6.84
N SER A 269 8.67 5.99 7.98
CA SER A 269 9.31 5.90 9.27
C SER A 269 8.60 4.94 10.21
N ASN A 270 9.38 4.32 11.10
CA ASN A 270 8.90 3.54 12.23
C ASN A 270 9.72 3.95 13.46
N ASN A 271 9.04 4.41 14.50
CA ASN A 271 9.65 4.98 15.70
C ASN A 271 10.65 6.11 15.36
N ASN A 272 11.97 5.83 15.42
CA ASN A 272 13.05 6.81 15.18
C ASN A 272 13.81 6.57 13.86
N ARG A 273 13.38 5.62 13.03
CA ARG A 273 14.05 5.31 11.77
C ARG A 273 13.19 5.85 10.64
N SER A 274 13.80 6.57 9.71
CA SER A 274 13.17 7.09 8.50
C SER A 274 13.98 6.63 7.30
N ALA A 275 13.30 6.14 6.28
CA ALA A 275 13.88 5.78 4.99
C ALA A 275 13.19 6.59 3.90
N LEU A 276 13.99 7.18 3.01
CA LEU A 276 13.47 7.78 1.78
C LEU A 276 12.97 6.65 0.86
N LEU A 277 11.66 6.59 0.63
CA LEU A 277 11.06 5.62 -0.27
C LEU A 277 11.11 6.09 -1.72
N ILE A 278 10.73 7.35 -1.96
CA ILE A 278 10.57 7.91 -3.30
C ILE A 278 11.16 9.32 -3.32
N ASN A 279 11.95 9.60 -4.34
CA ASN A 279 12.49 10.92 -4.62
C ASN A 279 12.06 11.36 -6.02
N ILE A 280 10.96 12.14 -6.07
CA ILE A 280 10.45 12.72 -7.30
C ILE A 280 11.22 14.03 -7.55
N THR A 281 11.94 14.09 -8.66
CA THR A 281 12.72 15.23 -9.13
C THR A 281 12.08 15.82 -10.39
N LYS A 282 12.59 16.95 -10.87
CA LYS A 282 12.11 17.58 -12.11
C LYS A 282 12.20 16.66 -13.35
N GLU A 283 13.13 15.72 -13.34
CA GLU A 283 13.37 14.80 -14.46
C GLU A 283 12.35 13.66 -14.53
N ASN A 284 11.63 13.38 -13.44
CA ASN A 284 10.76 12.22 -13.31
C ASN A 284 9.33 12.55 -12.82
N LEU A 285 8.91 13.82 -12.93
CA LEU A 285 7.54 14.28 -12.62
C LEU A 285 6.45 13.57 -13.42
N SER A 286 6.81 12.96 -14.55
CA SER A 286 5.88 12.23 -15.43
C SER A 286 5.75 10.74 -15.09
N SER A 287 6.34 10.29 -13.98
CA SER A 287 6.30 8.89 -13.55
C SER A 287 5.25 8.63 -12.46
N ILE A 288 4.59 7.47 -12.55
CA ILE A 288 3.86 6.87 -11.43
C ILE A 288 4.81 5.88 -10.75
N TRP A 289 4.99 6.05 -9.44
CA TRP A 289 5.90 5.25 -8.63
C TRP A 289 5.14 4.17 -7.91
N LEU A 290 5.48 2.91 -8.21
CA LEU A 290 4.92 1.72 -7.57
C LEU A 290 5.99 1.04 -6.74
N ILE A 291 5.84 1.05 -5.41
CA ILE A 291 6.81 0.46 -4.49
C ILE A 291 6.12 -0.59 -3.63
N ASN A 292 6.70 -1.79 -3.60
CA ASN A 292 6.30 -2.82 -2.66
C ASN A 292 7.22 -2.78 -1.44
N GLN A 293 6.65 -2.76 -0.24
CA GLN A 293 7.38 -2.93 1.01
C GLN A 293 6.81 -4.09 1.82
N TYR A 294 7.70 -4.84 2.46
CA TYR A 294 7.33 -5.85 3.45
C TYR A 294 7.66 -5.27 4.83
N LEU A 295 6.62 -4.91 5.57
CA LEU A 295 6.76 -4.28 6.87
C LEU A 295 6.27 -5.23 7.95
N ASN A 296 7.03 -5.32 9.03
CA ASN A 296 6.66 -6.08 10.21
C ASN A 296 5.55 -5.36 11.02
N LYS A 297 5.06 -5.97 12.11
CA LYS A 297 4.15 -5.28 13.04
C LYS A 297 4.77 -3.98 13.55
N GLY A 298 3.96 -2.95 13.77
CA GLY A 298 4.42 -1.70 14.35
C GLY A 298 3.61 -0.48 13.93
N ASN A 299 4.02 0.66 14.48
CA ASN A 299 3.49 1.97 14.11
C ASN A 299 4.38 2.60 13.05
N TYR A 300 3.76 3.01 11.95
CA TYR A 300 4.45 3.58 10.81
C TYR A 300 3.88 4.95 10.48
N THR A 301 4.73 5.80 9.94
CA THR A 301 4.37 7.12 9.43
C THR A 301 4.88 7.26 8.01
N ILE A 302 4.01 7.69 7.09
CA ILE A 302 4.41 8.17 5.77
C ILE A 302 4.49 9.68 5.84
N SER A 303 5.67 10.23 5.59
CA SER A 303 5.90 11.67 5.57
C SER A 303 6.19 12.11 4.13
N VAL A 304 5.39 13.03 3.62
CA VAL A 304 5.56 13.65 2.31
C VAL A 304 6.09 15.05 2.49
N LYS A 305 7.16 15.37 1.78
CA LYS A 305 7.69 16.73 1.65
C LYS A 305 7.59 17.12 0.18
N SER A 306 6.58 17.91 -0.15
CA SER A 306 6.33 18.39 -1.51
C SER A 306 6.25 19.92 -1.55
N ASN A 307 6.57 20.48 -2.70
CA ASN A 307 6.29 21.89 -3.01
C ASN A 307 4.96 22.09 -3.76
N GLY A 308 4.24 21.00 -4.04
CA GLY A 308 2.98 21.02 -4.79
C GLY A 308 2.04 19.90 -4.36
N THR A 309 1.18 19.47 -5.27
CA THR A 309 0.19 18.42 -5.02
C THR A 309 0.80 17.05 -5.29
N THR A 310 0.92 16.24 -4.25
CA THR A 310 1.38 14.86 -4.31
C THR A 310 0.26 13.92 -3.93
N LEU A 311 0.02 12.93 -4.78
CA LEU A 311 -0.81 11.80 -4.44
C LEU A 311 0.04 10.74 -3.73
N VAL A 312 -0.48 10.24 -2.61
CA VAL A 312 -0.01 8.98 -2.02
C VAL A 312 -1.21 8.06 -1.84
N ALA A 313 -1.10 6.86 -2.37
CA ALA A 313 -2.01 5.76 -2.16
C ALA A 313 -1.23 4.56 -1.65
N PHE A 314 -1.85 3.73 -0.82
CA PHE A 314 -1.25 2.46 -0.45
C PHE A 314 -2.31 1.42 -0.14
N ASN A 315 -1.99 0.16 -0.43
CA ASN A 315 -2.81 -0.99 -0.06
C ASN A 315 -2.01 -1.90 0.86
N ILE A 316 -2.59 -2.26 2.00
CA ILE A 316 -1.99 -3.12 3.02
C ILE A 316 -2.61 -4.51 2.90
N THR A 317 -1.78 -5.51 2.59
CA THR A 317 -2.16 -6.92 2.60
C THR A 317 -1.43 -7.62 3.74
N PRO A 318 -2.13 -8.03 4.82
CA PRO A 318 -1.54 -8.84 5.87
C PRO A 318 -0.90 -10.11 5.31
N ARG A 319 0.15 -10.58 5.98
CA ARG A 319 0.95 -11.75 5.65
C ARG A 319 1.29 -12.51 6.92
N LEU A 320 1.75 -13.73 6.73
CA LEU A 320 2.39 -14.54 7.75
C LEU A 320 3.89 -14.67 7.43
N VAL A 321 4.70 -15.01 8.43
CA VAL A 321 6.07 -15.48 8.20
C VAL A 321 6.05 -16.60 7.18
N ASN A 322 7.04 -16.62 6.30
CA ASN A 322 7.19 -17.68 5.32
C ASN A 322 8.47 -18.47 5.65
N PRO A 323 8.36 -19.64 6.32
CA PRO A 323 9.51 -20.47 6.68
C PRO A 323 10.41 -20.86 5.49
N PHE A 324 9.86 -20.84 4.28
CA PHE A 324 10.57 -21.23 3.07
C PHE A 324 11.34 -20.10 2.39
N HIS A 325 11.12 -18.85 2.80
CA HIS A 325 11.73 -17.70 2.16
C HIS A 325 13.26 -17.83 2.12
N ASP A 326 13.88 -18.15 3.27
CA ASP A 326 15.33 -18.23 3.38
C ASP A 326 15.93 -19.52 2.80
N ILE A 327 15.15 -20.60 2.75
CA ILE A 327 15.56 -21.83 2.06
C ILE A 327 15.74 -21.59 0.57
N PHE A 328 14.83 -20.85 -0.05
CA PHE A 328 14.79 -20.71 -1.51
C PHE A 328 15.48 -19.45 -2.03
N GLN A 329 15.60 -18.37 -1.24
CA GLN A 329 16.23 -17.11 -1.67
C GLN A 329 17.65 -16.89 -1.15
N ASN A 330 17.94 -17.24 0.12
CA ASN A 330 19.08 -16.64 0.83
C ASN A 330 20.26 -17.58 1.08
N LYS A 331 20.13 -18.90 0.88
CA LYS A 331 21.27 -19.82 1.04
C LYS A 331 21.85 -20.25 -0.30
N SER A 332 22.62 -19.33 -0.90
CA SER A 332 23.43 -19.56 -2.12
C SER A 332 24.39 -20.76 -2.04
N ASN A 333 24.65 -21.28 -0.84
CA ASN A 333 25.55 -22.41 -0.61
C ASN A 333 24.81 -23.76 -0.41
N GLY A 334 23.49 -23.79 -0.28
CA GLY A 334 22.72 -25.03 -0.09
C GLY A 334 22.79 -25.67 1.31
N ALA A 335 23.43 -25.04 2.29
CA ALA A 335 23.54 -25.57 3.65
C ALA A 335 22.44 -25.01 4.58
N VAL A 336 21.55 -25.85 5.12
CA VAL A 336 20.41 -25.42 5.93
C VAL A 336 20.49 -26.06 7.32
N PRO A 337 20.33 -25.33 8.45
CA PRO A 337 20.21 -25.96 9.77
C PRO A 337 19.04 -26.95 9.75
N THR A 338 19.31 -28.21 10.07
CA THR A 338 18.39 -29.33 9.80
C THR A 338 18.03 -30.05 11.09
N GLY A 339 16.73 -30.29 11.31
CA GLY A 339 16.23 -30.88 12.54
C GLY A 339 14.72 -30.72 12.62
N ILE A 340 14.19 -30.23 13.74
CA ILE A 340 12.77 -29.91 13.88
C ILE A 340 12.57 -28.47 14.38
N ALA A 341 11.65 -27.74 13.76
CA ALA A 341 11.27 -26.39 14.18
C ALA A 341 9.75 -26.19 14.14
N SER A 342 9.25 -25.22 14.91
CA SER A 342 7.83 -24.82 14.90
C SER A 342 7.72 -23.31 14.69
N TYR A 343 7.09 -22.91 13.58
CA TYR A 343 6.89 -21.51 13.20
C TYR A 343 5.51 -20.94 13.55
N GLY A 344 4.66 -21.70 14.25
CA GLY A 344 3.27 -21.29 14.53
C GLY A 344 2.32 -21.47 13.33
N LEU A 345 2.73 -22.23 12.33
CA LEU A 345 1.94 -22.59 11.16
C LEU A 345 1.63 -24.08 11.20
N TYR A 346 0.39 -24.47 10.90
CA TYR A 346 0.10 -25.89 10.70
C TYR A 346 0.81 -26.40 9.42
N ASP A 347 1.13 -27.70 9.38
CA ASP A 347 1.77 -28.47 8.31
C ASP A 347 0.86 -28.67 7.09
N THR A 348 -0.15 -27.81 6.96
CA THR A 348 -1.11 -27.75 5.85
C THR A 348 -1.04 -26.35 5.22
N LEU A 349 -0.31 -26.25 4.11
CA LEU A 349 -0.19 -25.04 3.30
C LEU A 349 -1.28 -25.03 2.22
N ASN A 350 -2.48 -24.62 2.63
CA ASN A 350 -3.61 -24.50 1.72
C ASN A 350 -3.87 -23.02 1.39
N LYS A 351 -4.84 -22.74 0.52
CA LYS A 351 -5.26 -21.34 0.22
C LYS A 351 -5.62 -20.51 1.46
N SER A 352 -6.04 -21.16 2.55
CA SER A 352 -6.25 -20.53 3.86
C SER A 352 -5.38 -21.23 4.89
N THR A 353 -4.17 -20.71 5.09
CA THR A 353 -3.20 -21.27 6.04
C THR A 353 -3.76 -21.21 7.47
N ARG A 354 -3.70 -22.33 8.19
CA ARG A 354 -4.05 -22.36 9.61
C ARG A 354 -2.84 -21.99 10.45
N THR A 355 -3.06 -21.25 11.52
CA THR A 355 -2.02 -20.72 12.41
C THR A 355 -2.29 -21.06 13.87
N TYR A 356 -1.25 -21.04 14.69
CA TYR A 356 -1.34 -21.06 16.15
C TYR A 356 -0.26 -20.15 16.76
N GLN A 357 -0.48 -19.75 18.00
CA GLN A 357 0.50 -19.00 18.78
C GLN A 357 0.70 -19.71 20.12
N ILE A 358 1.96 -19.85 20.53
CA ILE A 358 2.32 -20.41 21.84
C ILE A 358 3.06 -19.34 22.63
N ARG A 359 2.60 -19.09 23.85
CA ARG A 359 3.34 -18.39 24.90
C ARG A 359 3.64 -19.37 26.00
N THR A 360 4.91 -19.52 26.34
CA THR A 360 5.36 -20.42 27.39
C THR A 360 6.54 -19.81 28.13
N ASN A 361 6.90 -20.42 29.26
CA ASN A 361 8.07 -20.07 30.04
C ASN A 361 9.15 -21.16 29.97
N GLU A 362 8.92 -22.27 29.28
CA GLU A 362 9.84 -23.41 29.26
C GLU A 362 9.72 -24.16 27.93
N ILE A 363 10.86 -24.30 27.24
CA ILE A 363 11.03 -25.11 26.04
C ILE A 363 12.07 -26.18 26.33
N ILE A 364 11.83 -27.37 25.80
CA ILE A 364 12.69 -28.54 25.96
C ILE A 364 12.99 -29.15 24.60
N GLY A 365 14.27 -29.38 24.34
CA GLY A 365 14.75 -30.20 23.23
C GLY A 365 15.33 -31.51 23.74
N ILE A 366 14.99 -32.65 23.14
CA ILE A 366 15.56 -33.96 23.45
C ILE A 366 16.15 -34.55 22.19
N ALA A 367 17.39 -35.01 22.25
CA ALA A 367 18.07 -35.70 21.16
C ALA A 367 18.60 -37.06 21.61
N ASN A 368 18.30 -38.11 20.83
CA ASN A 368 18.98 -39.39 20.93
C ASN A 368 19.84 -39.57 19.69
N VAL A 369 21.16 -39.56 19.84
CA VAL A 369 22.13 -39.65 18.75
C VAL A 369 22.79 -41.03 18.80
N SER A 370 22.60 -41.84 17.75
CA SER A 370 23.21 -43.17 17.63
C SER A 370 24.42 -43.19 16.71
N SER A 371 24.54 -42.22 15.80
CA SER A 371 25.70 -42.00 14.95
C SER A 371 25.88 -40.50 14.71
N ILE A 372 27.11 -39.99 14.80
CA ILE A 372 27.46 -38.61 14.43
C ILE A 372 28.93 -38.55 14.02
N LYS A 373 29.22 -38.01 12.83
CA LYS A 373 30.57 -37.72 12.37
C LYS A 373 30.57 -36.59 11.34
N ALA A 374 30.98 -35.40 11.76
CA ALA A 374 31.02 -34.21 10.93
C ALA A 374 32.41 -33.98 10.34
N TYR A 375 32.47 -33.31 9.20
CA TYR A 375 33.70 -32.90 8.56
C TYR A 375 33.52 -31.63 7.72
N ASN A 376 34.42 -30.68 7.93
CA ASN A 376 34.62 -29.52 7.09
C ASN A 376 36.13 -29.36 6.82
N ALA A 377 36.51 -29.35 5.54
CA ALA A 377 37.92 -29.23 5.15
C ALA A 377 38.49 -27.84 5.46
N THR A 378 37.64 -26.82 5.43
CA THR A 378 37.96 -25.39 5.56
C THR A 378 37.00 -24.71 6.55
N PRO A 379 37.02 -25.10 7.84
CA PRO A 379 36.16 -24.49 8.84
C PRO A 379 36.57 -23.03 9.08
N PRO A 380 35.66 -22.20 9.60
CA PRO A 380 36.00 -20.87 10.09
C PRO A 380 37.13 -20.90 11.13
N SER A 381 37.75 -19.75 11.37
CA SER A 381 38.78 -19.64 12.41
C SER A 381 38.23 -20.04 13.78
N ASN A 382 39.04 -20.76 14.56
CA ASN A 382 38.70 -21.31 15.88
C ASN A 382 37.54 -22.31 15.89
N VAL A 383 37.28 -22.97 14.76
CA VAL A 383 36.29 -24.05 14.63
C VAL A 383 37.00 -25.33 14.21
N SER A 384 36.61 -26.48 14.79
CA SER A 384 37.21 -27.77 14.47
C SER A 384 36.78 -28.24 13.08
N LYS A 385 37.69 -28.89 12.35
CA LYS A 385 37.33 -29.62 11.11
C LYS A 385 36.31 -30.73 11.35
N TYR A 386 36.17 -31.20 12.58
CA TYR A 386 35.23 -32.26 12.96
C TYR A 386 34.09 -31.74 13.84
N GLY A 387 33.88 -30.43 13.78
CA GLY A 387 32.90 -29.69 14.54
C GLY A 387 31.47 -29.93 14.08
N ALA A 388 30.55 -30.00 15.04
CA ALA A 388 29.10 -30.00 14.83
C ALA A 388 28.40 -29.38 16.04
N SER A 389 27.14 -29.01 15.89
CA SER A 389 26.31 -28.58 17.01
C SER A 389 24.90 -29.18 16.98
N LEU A 390 24.32 -29.36 18.17
CA LEU A 390 22.88 -29.49 18.39
C LEU A 390 22.42 -28.23 19.11
N GLN A 391 21.52 -27.45 18.51
CA GLN A 391 21.12 -26.14 18.99
C GLN A 391 19.63 -26.15 19.33
N LEU A 392 19.28 -25.76 20.55
CA LEU A 392 17.92 -25.40 20.95
C LEU A 392 17.82 -23.87 20.92
N ASN A 393 17.16 -23.33 19.90
CA ASN A 393 17.01 -21.89 19.74
C ASN A 393 15.54 -21.48 19.90
N VAL A 394 15.32 -20.39 20.62
CA VAL A 394 13.97 -19.85 20.88
C VAL A 394 14.02 -18.33 20.99
N VAL A 395 12.92 -17.67 20.67
CA VAL A 395 12.77 -16.23 20.89
C VAL A 395 11.88 -15.93 22.09
N MET A 396 12.37 -15.08 22.98
CA MET A 396 11.57 -14.50 24.06
C MET A 396 11.23 -13.04 23.79
N ASN A 397 10.02 -12.63 24.18
CA ASN A 397 9.59 -11.25 24.14
C ASN A 397 9.09 -10.83 25.52
N GLY A 398 9.28 -9.56 25.89
CA GLY A 398 8.83 -8.96 27.15
C GLY A 398 8.82 -7.44 27.04
N TYR A 399 8.77 -6.74 28.17
CA TYR A 399 8.73 -5.28 28.23
C TYR A 399 9.70 -4.74 29.27
N ASN A 400 10.31 -3.59 28.99
CA ASN A 400 11.06 -2.87 30.02
C ASN A 400 10.14 -2.05 30.94
N SER A 401 10.69 -1.42 31.99
CA SER A 401 9.94 -0.55 32.92
C SER A 401 9.20 0.60 32.24
N ASN A 402 9.69 1.06 31.09
CA ASN A 402 9.07 2.12 30.29
C ASN A 402 7.98 1.61 29.33
N GLY A 403 7.63 0.32 29.39
CA GLY A 403 6.62 -0.29 28.51
C GLY A 403 7.07 -0.53 27.06
N LYS A 404 8.38 -0.42 26.78
CA LYS A 404 8.95 -0.74 25.46
C LYS A 404 9.10 -2.26 25.32
N GLU A 405 8.63 -2.81 24.21
CA GLU A 405 8.83 -4.23 23.87
C GLU A 405 10.33 -4.53 23.69
N MET A 406 10.79 -5.58 24.38
CA MET A 406 12.14 -6.10 24.32
C MET A 406 12.10 -7.53 23.80
N THR A 407 13.03 -7.89 22.93
CA THR A 407 13.10 -9.21 22.29
C THR A 407 14.51 -9.75 22.39
N TYR A 408 14.63 -11.03 22.77
CA TYR A 408 15.93 -11.71 22.88
C TYR A 408 15.84 -13.09 22.24
N TRP A 409 16.90 -13.46 21.54
CA TRP A 409 17.09 -14.82 21.05
C TRP A 409 17.99 -15.58 22.00
N LEU A 410 17.49 -16.72 22.43
CA LEU A 410 18.10 -17.60 23.42
C LEU A 410 18.52 -18.87 22.69
N GLN A 411 19.75 -19.25 22.89
CA GLN A 411 20.32 -20.41 22.24
C GLN A 411 21.06 -21.24 23.30
N ASP A 412 20.69 -22.53 23.41
CA ASP A 412 21.36 -23.54 24.23
C ASP A 412 21.96 -24.59 23.27
N VAL A 413 23.27 -24.78 23.32
CA VAL A 413 24.00 -25.52 22.28
C VAL A 413 24.88 -26.59 22.88
N VAL A 414 24.75 -27.81 22.38
CA VAL A 414 25.78 -28.84 22.52
C VAL A 414 26.73 -28.72 21.34
N ARG A 415 27.99 -28.36 21.59
CA ARG A 415 29.06 -28.38 20.58
C ARG A 415 29.83 -29.68 20.67
N PHE A 416 29.94 -30.37 19.54
CA PHE A 416 30.65 -31.63 19.41
C PHE A 416 31.97 -31.44 18.68
N ASN A 417 33.01 -32.08 19.17
CA ASN A 417 34.10 -32.56 18.33
C ASN A 417 33.87 -34.06 18.08
N THR A 418 33.52 -34.38 16.84
CA THR A 418 33.11 -35.75 16.46
C THR A 418 34.28 -36.70 16.23
N SER A 419 35.49 -36.19 16.06
CA SER A 419 36.71 -37.01 15.99
C SER A 419 37.15 -37.45 17.39
N ASP A 420 37.22 -36.50 18.31
CA ASP A 420 37.74 -36.73 19.67
C ASP A 420 36.67 -37.25 20.64
N LYS A 421 35.44 -37.45 20.15
CA LYS A 421 34.27 -37.92 20.90
C LYS A 421 34.07 -37.14 22.19
N ASN A 422 34.09 -35.82 22.06
CA ASN A 422 33.86 -34.91 23.17
C ASN A 422 32.87 -33.80 22.80
N PHE A 423 32.26 -33.22 23.82
CA PHE A 423 31.33 -32.13 23.69
C PHE A 423 31.41 -31.18 24.88
N TYR A 424 30.93 -29.96 24.68
CA TYR A 424 30.64 -29.02 25.75
C TYR A 424 29.32 -28.33 25.41
N ILE A 425 28.74 -27.66 26.40
CA ILE A 425 27.49 -26.94 26.29
C ILE A 425 27.80 -25.46 26.39
N LEU A 426 27.03 -24.62 25.72
CA LEU A 426 27.11 -23.17 25.85
C LEU A 426 25.75 -22.55 25.65
N ASP A 427 25.51 -21.42 26.31
CA ASP A 427 24.39 -20.56 26.01
C ASP A 427 24.84 -19.24 25.41
N ASN A 428 23.99 -18.72 24.52
CA ASN A 428 24.09 -17.39 23.94
C ASN A 428 22.78 -16.64 24.14
N ILE A 429 22.87 -15.35 24.49
CA ILE A 429 21.71 -14.45 24.48
C ILE A 429 22.02 -13.23 23.61
N TRP A 430 21.19 -13.04 22.59
CA TRP A 430 21.30 -11.93 21.65
C TRP A 430 20.13 -10.96 21.84
N ASN A 431 20.42 -9.66 21.80
CA ASN A 431 19.40 -8.64 21.86
C ASN A 431 18.82 -8.41 20.46
N TYR A 432 17.58 -8.85 20.26
CA TYR A 432 16.82 -8.68 19.02
C TYR A 432 15.79 -7.54 19.12
N SER A 433 15.84 -6.72 20.19
CA SER A 433 14.88 -5.62 20.39
C SER A 433 15.01 -4.51 19.33
N LEU A 434 16.16 -4.42 18.68
CA LEU A 434 16.40 -3.65 17.46
C LEU A 434 17.44 -4.41 16.63
N PRO A 435 17.48 -4.20 15.29
CA PRO A 435 18.59 -4.68 14.47
C PRO A 435 19.92 -4.27 15.06
N GLN A 436 20.77 -5.28 15.29
CA GLN A 436 22.13 -5.13 15.83
C GLN A 436 22.18 -4.49 17.23
N ALA A 437 21.12 -4.63 18.04
CA ALA A 437 21.12 -4.11 19.40
C ALA A 437 22.20 -4.80 20.26
N ASN A 438 22.93 -4.00 21.05
CA ASN A 438 23.91 -4.55 21.99
C ASN A 438 23.23 -5.06 23.26
N MET A 439 23.77 -6.13 23.82
CA MET A 439 23.62 -6.45 25.24
C MET A 439 24.52 -5.51 26.05
N THR A 440 23.97 -4.92 27.12
CA THR A 440 24.68 -3.94 27.97
C THR A 440 24.74 -4.40 29.43
N GLU A 441 23.59 -4.63 30.05
CA GLU A 441 23.47 -5.06 31.44
C GLU A 441 22.87 -6.46 31.48
N VAL A 442 23.69 -7.43 31.88
CA VAL A 442 23.31 -8.84 31.97
C VAL A 442 24.22 -9.51 32.99
N TYR A 443 23.63 -10.31 33.87
CA TYR A 443 24.33 -10.98 34.97
C TYR A 443 24.14 -12.49 34.87
N GLY A 444 25.20 -13.26 35.01
CA GLY A 444 25.16 -14.72 35.06
C GLY A 444 26.59 -15.24 35.14
N ASN A 445 26.81 -16.51 34.80
CA ASN A 445 28.15 -17.13 34.88
C ASN A 445 29.06 -16.75 33.70
N GLY A 446 28.48 -16.37 32.57
CA GLY A 446 29.13 -15.88 31.36
C GLY A 446 29.59 -14.43 31.36
N LYS A 447 29.88 -13.96 30.15
CA LYS A 447 30.39 -12.62 29.88
C LYS A 447 29.78 -12.04 28.61
N LEU A 448 29.87 -10.73 28.47
CA LEU A 448 29.62 -10.07 27.20
C LEU A 448 30.77 -10.36 26.23
N SER A 449 30.43 -10.92 25.07
CA SER A 449 31.34 -11.11 23.94
C SER A 449 30.94 -10.20 22.78
N THR A 450 31.88 -9.89 21.90
CA THR A 450 31.63 -9.09 20.70
C THR A 450 31.71 -9.97 19.47
N TYR A 451 30.59 -10.11 18.77
CA TYR A 451 30.56 -10.71 17.44
C TYR A 451 30.78 -9.65 16.38
N THR A 452 31.57 -9.96 15.36
CA THR A 452 31.91 -9.05 14.28
C THR A 452 31.36 -9.62 12.98
N PHE A 453 30.26 -9.05 12.47
CA PHE A 453 29.63 -9.49 11.22
C PHE A 453 30.49 -9.14 10.01
N ASN A 454 31.15 -7.98 10.05
CA ASN A 454 32.15 -7.56 9.06
C ASN A 454 33.08 -6.50 9.68
N SER A 455 34.00 -5.94 8.89
CA SER A 455 34.98 -4.96 9.37
C SER A 455 34.38 -3.74 10.11
N THR A 456 33.10 -3.43 9.87
CA THR A 456 32.42 -2.23 10.39
C THR A 456 31.41 -2.55 11.48
N TYR A 457 30.72 -3.69 11.41
CA TYR A 457 29.60 -4.00 12.30
C TYR A 457 29.96 -4.99 13.40
N LYS A 458 29.70 -4.57 14.64
CA LYS A 458 29.96 -5.33 15.86
C LYS A 458 28.73 -5.32 16.75
N GLN A 459 28.38 -6.47 17.32
CA GLN A 459 27.29 -6.61 18.27
C GLN A 459 27.79 -7.32 19.53
N LYS A 460 27.37 -6.80 20.69
CA LYS A 460 27.59 -7.45 21.99
C LYS A 460 26.47 -8.43 22.29
N LEU A 461 26.86 -9.67 22.61
CA LEU A 461 25.99 -10.74 23.08
C LEU A 461 26.45 -11.26 24.43
N TYR A 462 25.58 -11.93 25.16
CA TYR A 462 25.98 -12.74 26.31
C TYR A 462 26.40 -14.13 25.84
N VAL A 463 27.47 -14.68 26.41
CA VAL A 463 27.89 -16.06 26.18
C VAL A 463 28.48 -16.69 27.44
N PHE A 464 28.13 -17.95 27.68
CA PHE A 464 28.77 -18.81 28.67
C PHE A 464 28.99 -20.21 28.12
N SER A 465 30.08 -20.87 28.53
CA SER A 465 30.40 -22.24 28.13
C SER A 465 30.61 -23.11 29.36
N PHE A 466 29.98 -24.29 29.38
CA PHE A 466 30.05 -25.28 30.44
C PHE A 466 30.24 -26.72 29.89
N PRO A 467 31.08 -27.56 30.50
CA PRO A 467 32.01 -27.22 31.56
C PRO A 467 33.18 -26.41 31.00
N LYS A 468 34.05 -25.91 31.88
CA LYS A 468 35.32 -25.29 31.47
C LYS A 468 36.18 -26.22 30.58
N TYR A 469 35.96 -27.54 30.68
CA TYR A 469 36.62 -28.58 29.90
C TYR A 469 35.59 -29.47 29.19
N TYR A 470 35.98 -30.03 28.05
CA TYR A 470 35.14 -30.94 27.27
C TYR A 470 34.74 -32.20 28.05
N MET A 471 33.49 -32.63 27.91
CA MET A 471 32.96 -33.93 28.35
C MET A 471 33.12 -34.96 27.25
N ASN A 472 33.45 -36.20 27.58
CA ASN A 472 33.43 -37.30 26.60
C ASN A 472 32.01 -37.83 26.41
N TYR A 473 31.70 -38.31 25.20
CA TYR A 473 30.45 -39.00 24.91
C TYR A 473 30.65 -40.34 24.22
N SER A 474 29.84 -41.33 24.61
CA SER A 474 29.66 -42.57 23.85
C SER A 474 28.39 -42.48 23.02
N LEU A 475 28.27 -43.35 22.02
CA LEU A 475 27.04 -43.50 21.25
C LEU A 475 26.40 -44.85 21.59
N PRO A 476 25.07 -44.91 21.79
CA PRO A 476 24.15 -43.80 21.62
C PRO A 476 24.17 -42.81 22.80
N LEU A 477 24.23 -41.51 22.49
CA LEU A 477 24.14 -40.38 23.41
C LEU A 477 22.70 -39.91 23.47
N SER A 478 22.14 -39.74 24.66
CA SER A 478 20.83 -39.09 24.84
C SER A 478 20.99 -37.87 25.75
N ILE A 479 20.57 -36.71 25.25
CA ILE A 479 20.69 -35.43 25.94
C ILE A 479 19.40 -34.62 25.81
N LYS A 480 19.03 -33.94 26.89
CA LYS A 480 17.93 -32.99 26.95
C LYS A 480 18.49 -31.60 27.22
N LEU A 481 18.09 -30.62 26.43
CA LEU A 481 18.33 -29.18 26.60
C LEU A 481 17.06 -28.49 27.08
N ILE A 482 17.20 -27.52 27.97
CA ILE A 482 16.09 -26.87 28.67
C ILE A 482 16.38 -25.38 28.76
N THR A 483 15.48 -24.58 28.18
CA THR A 483 15.48 -23.12 28.33
C THR A 483 14.24 -22.71 29.09
N ILE A 484 14.43 -22.06 30.25
CA ILE A 484 13.35 -21.49 31.07
C ILE A 484 13.49 -19.98 31.10
N ALA A 485 12.44 -19.26 30.77
CA ALA A 485 12.35 -17.81 30.99
C ALA A 485 11.34 -17.56 32.11
N LYS A 486 11.77 -16.95 33.24
CA LYS A 486 10.94 -16.58 34.40
C LYS A 486 11.45 -15.31 35.08
N GLY A 487 10.58 -14.35 35.40
CA GLY A 487 10.96 -12.96 35.60
C GLY A 487 11.91 -12.43 34.52
N ASN A 488 12.72 -11.49 34.96
CA ASN A 488 13.96 -11.11 34.31
C ASN A 488 15.04 -12.22 34.25
N ARG A 489 14.73 -13.48 34.58
CA ARG A 489 15.70 -14.58 34.65
C ARG A 489 15.51 -15.58 33.51
N ILE A 490 16.62 -16.03 32.96
CA ILE A 490 16.71 -17.04 31.92
C ILE A 490 17.62 -18.14 32.46
N SER A 491 17.12 -19.35 32.58
CA SER A 491 17.88 -20.50 33.05
C SER A 491 18.13 -21.45 31.90
N PHE A 492 19.40 -21.79 31.69
CA PHE A 492 19.84 -22.78 30.72
C PHE A 492 20.25 -24.04 31.47
N GLY A 493 19.76 -25.19 31.00
CA GLY A 493 19.99 -26.43 31.68
C GLY A 493 20.00 -27.62 30.74
N TYR A 494 20.70 -28.66 31.17
CA TYR A 494 20.77 -29.90 30.42
C TYR A 494 20.55 -31.11 31.34
N GLN A 495 20.25 -32.24 30.71
CA GLN A 495 20.26 -33.53 31.37
C GLN A 495 20.82 -34.59 30.41
N ILE A 496 21.83 -35.32 30.86
CA ILE A 496 22.34 -36.50 30.15
C ILE A 496 21.43 -37.67 30.54
N LEU A 497 20.70 -38.19 29.55
CA LEU A 497 19.80 -39.33 29.70
C LEU A 497 20.51 -40.65 29.39
N LYS A 498 21.56 -40.61 28.55
CA LYS A 498 22.42 -41.75 28.24
C LYS A 498 23.80 -41.30 27.80
N ASN A 499 24.84 -41.82 28.44
CA ASN A 499 26.24 -41.70 28.03
C ASN A 499 27.06 -42.75 28.81
N ASP A 500 27.71 -43.68 28.13
CA ASP A 500 28.44 -44.79 28.78
C ASP A 500 29.78 -44.35 29.39
N TYR A 501 30.26 -43.13 29.10
CA TYR A 501 31.38 -42.53 29.84
C TYR A 501 30.97 -41.93 31.20
N CYS A 502 29.68 -41.91 31.51
CA CYS A 502 29.17 -41.40 32.77
C CYS A 502 28.79 -42.56 33.69
N ASN A 503 29.38 -42.59 34.88
CA ASN A 503 29.00 -43.49 35.95
C ASN A 503 27.88 -42.84 36.76
N PHE A 504 26.69 -43.43 36.71
CA PHE A 504 25.49 -42.93 37.35
C PHE A 504 25.29 -43.61 38.72
N ASN A 505 25.46 -42.85 39.80
CA ASN A 505 25.15 -43.28 41.16
C ASN A 505 23.79 -42.73 41.60
N GLN A 506 23.23 -43.21 42.72
CA GLN A 506 21.91 -42.78 43.18
C GLN A 506 21.77 -41.26 43.36
N ASN A 507 22.82 -40.59 43.86
CA ASN A 507 22.79 -39.15 44.21
C ASN A 507 23.81 -38.29 43.43
N SER A 508 24.61 -38.90 42.56
CA SER A 508 25.66 -38.21 41.80
C SER A 508 25.89 -38.92 40.48
N PHE A 509 26.52 -38.26 39.53
CA PHE A 509 27.15 -38.97 38.44
C PHE A 509 28.50 -38.34 38.11
N THR A 510 29.41 -39.18 37.63
CA THR A 510 30.73 -38.75 37.22
C THR A 510 30.88 -39.04 35.74
N CYS A 511 31.02 -38.00 34.93
CA CYS A 511 31.45 -38.15 33.54
C CYS A 511 32.96 -37.92 33.51
N ARG A 512 33.72 -39.01 33.31
CA ARG A 512 35.18 -39.04 33.49
C ARG A 512 35.63 -38.66 34.91
N ASP A 513 36.19 -37.44 35.09
CA ASP A 513 36.75 -36.91 36.35
C ASP A 513 35.90 -35.77 36.93
N MET A 514 34.81 -35.39 36.26
CA MET A 514 33.95 -34.31 36.72
C MET A 514 32.83 -34.88 37.60
N TYR A 515 32.99 -34.70 38.91
CA TYR A 515 31.94 -35.03 39.87
C TYR A 515 30.80 -34.03 39.75
N LEU A 516 29.61 -34.51 39.38
CA LEU A 516 28.40 -33.72 39.36
C LEU A 516 27.53 -34.15 40.54
N ASN A 517 27.30 -33.20 41.46
CA ASN A 517 26.44 -33.39 42.63
C ASN A 517 24.96 -33.31 42.23
N ALA A 518 24.55 -34.18 41.31
CA ALA A 518 23.22 -34.25 40.73
C ALA A 518 22.85 -35.72 40.52
N THR A 519 21.59 -36.09 40.73
CA THR A 519 21.16 -37.45 40.39
C THR A 519 21.24 -37.64 38.85
N PRO A 520 21.42 -38.88 38.35
CA PRO A 520 21.35 -39.21 36.93
C PRO A 520 20.08 -38.70 36.22
N GLN A 521 19.02 -38.49 36.99
CA GLN A 521 17.72 -38.01 36.51
C GLN A 521 17.51 -36.50 36.72
N SER A 522 18.46 -35.81 37.35
CA SER A 522 18.35 -34.38 37.65
C SER A 522 18.75 -33.53 36.44
N VAL A 523 18.03 -32.43 36.28
CA VAL A 523 18.44 -31.34 35.39
C VAL A 523 19.55 -30.55 36.07
N ILE A 524 20.61 -30.25 35.33
CA ILE A 524 21.68 -29.35 35.76
C ILE A 524 21.45 -28.01 35.05
N PHE A 525 21.11 -26.98 35.82
CA PHE A 525 21.09 -25.60 35.33
C PHE A 525 22.50 -25.01 35.47
N TYR A 526 23.18 -24.89 34.34
CA TYR A 526 24.58 -24.47 34.30
C TYR A 526 24.74 -22.95 34.20
N ASP A 527 23.70 -22.24 33.74
CA ASP A 527 23.62 -20.78 33.84
C ASP A 527 22.23 -20.30 34.25
N ASN A 528 22.22 -19.19 34.98
CA ASN A 528 21.04 -18.46 35.41
C ASN A 528 21.27 -16.99 35.15
N VAL A 529 20.89 -16.56 33.95
CA VAL A 529 21.12 -15.22 33.45
C VAL A 529 20.01 -14.30 33.90
N THR A 530 20.33 -13.09 34.32
CA THR A 530 19.39 -12.04 34.68
C THR A 530 19.60 -10.85 33.76
N ILE A 531 18.55 -10.42 33.07
CA ILE A 531 18.52 -9.19 32.27
C ILE A 531 17.74 -8.14 33.07
N PRO A 532 18.42 -7.13 33.66
CA PRO A 532 17.75 -6.10 34.45
C PRO A 532 16.69 -5.35 33.62
N ASP A 533 15.73 -4.75 34.33
CA ASP A 533 14.68 -3.95 33.71
C ASP A 533 13.83 -4.72 32.66
N LEU A 534 13.45 -5.96 33.00
CA LEU A 534 12.61 -6.79 32.14
C LEU A 534 11.42 -7.40 32.89
N ASN A 535 10.22 -7.19 32.35
CA ASN A 535 8.92 -7.60 32.89
C ASN A 535 8.08 -8.32 31.82
N ASN A 536 7.07 -9.08 32.25
CA ASN A 536 6.04 -9.70 31.38
C ASN A 536 6.59 -10.46 30.16
N TYR A 537 7.60 -11.29 30.39
CA TYR A 537 8.28 -12.03 29.33
C TYR A 537 7.68 -13.43 29.15
N SER A 538 7.79 -13.95 27.93
CA SER A 538 7.48 -15.33 27.57
C SER A 538 8.30 -15.72 26.36
N ILE A 539 8.65 -17.00 26.26
CA ILE A 539 9.05 -17.59 24.98
C ILE A 539 7.81 -17.60 24.08
N LEU A 540 7.97 -17.10 22.86
CA LEU A 540 6.88 -16.87 21.92
C LEU A 540 7.16 -17.60 20.60
N VAL A 541 6.19 -18.39 20.17
CA VAL A 541 6.12 -18.94 18.82
C VAL A 541 4.90 -18.38 18.11
N THR A 542 5.09 -17.65 17.01
CA THR A 542 3.99 -17.01 16.27
C THR A 542 4.35 -16.73 14.81
N PRO A 543 3.40 -16.92 13.87
CA PRO A 543 3.65 -16.64 12.47
C PRO A 543 3.25 -15.22 12.05
N TYR A 544 2.68 -14.42 12.95
CA TYR A 544 2.06 -13.15 12.56
C TYR A 544 3.08 -12.04 12.35
N TYR A 545 4.24 -12.13 12.98
CA TYR A 545 5.27 -11.11 12.95
C TYR A 545 6.65 -11.69 13.22
N GLU A 546 7.67 -10.93 12.84
CA GLU A 546 9.08 -11.23 13.06
C GLU A 546 9.61 -10.42 14.24
N THR A 547 10.84 -10.68 14.69
CA THR A 547 11.54 -9.79 15.59
C THR A 547 11.80 -8.43 14.93
N PRO A 548 12.07 -7.36 15.70
CA PRO A 548 12.34 -6.04 15.13
C PRO A 548 13.42 -6.03 14.03
N GLY A 549 13.02 -5.71 12.79
CA GLY A 549 13.87 -5.53 11.61
C GLY A 549 14.19 -4.05 11.28
N THR A 550 14.74 -3.80 10.09
CA THR A 550 14.81 -2.45 9.51
C THR A 550 13.70 -2.27 8.47
N ILE A 551 13.51 -1.06 7.94
CA ILE A 551 12.57 -0.84 6.83
C ILE A 551 13.00 -1.64 5.58
N ASN A 552 14.28 -1.95 5.45
CA ASN A 552 14.87 -2.62 4.28
C ASN A 552 15.34 -4.05 4.59
N SER A 553 15.09 -4.57 5.79
CA SER A 553 15.54 -5.90 6.19
C SER A 553 14.56 -6.52 7.17
N ASN A 554 14.18 -7.75 6.87
CA ASN A 554 13.30 -8.55 7.71
C ASN A 554 13.96 -8.86 9.06
N GLY A 555 13.13 -9.20 10.04
CA GLY A 555 13.58 -9.67 11.34
C GLY A 555 13.88 -11.15 11.34
N ASN A 556 14.00 -11.68 12.56
CA ASN A 556 14.09 -13.11 12.82
C ASN A 556 12.73 -13.70 13.20
N TYR A 557 12.59 -15.02 13.17
CA TYR A 557 11.27 -15.63 13.39
C TYR A 557 11.01 -15.80 14.89
N TYR A 558 9.76 -15.58 15.31
CA TYR A 558 9.36 -16.03 16.64
C TYR A 558 9.05 -17.53 16.53
N ASP A 559 10.09 -18.35 16.59
CA ASP A 559 10.02 -19.80 16.46
C ASP A 559 10.68 -20.52 17.64
N ALA A 560 10.61 -21.84 17.59
CA ALA A 560 11.39 -22.73 18.43
C ALA A 560 11.98 -23.80 17.54
N GLU A 561 13.28 -24.03 17.64
CA GLU A 561 14.01 -24.97 16.79
C GLU A 561 14.97 -25.83 17.61
N LEU A 562 14.99 -27.13 17.30
CA LEU A 562 16.01 -28.09 17.76
C LEU A 562 16.68 -28.66 16.52
N ILE A 563 17.87 -28.15 16.19
CA ILE A 563 18.51 -28.38 14.89
C ILE A 563 19.97 -28.79 15.03
N PHE A 564 20.49 -29.42 13.99
CA PHE A 564 21.91 -29.66 13.79
C PHE A 564 22.51 -28.63 12.83
N GLY A 565 23.71 -28.18 13.15
CA GLY A 565 24.50 -27.21 12.39
C GLY A 565 26.00 -27.54 12.41
N GLY A 566 26.81 -26.68 11.79
CA GLY A 566 28.24 -26.58 12.10
C GLY A 566 28.49 -26.22 13.56
N GLU A 567 29.74 -26.30 14.03
CA GLU A 567 30.08 -26.07 15.44
C GLU A 567 29.79 -24.63 15.87
N GLY A 568 30.13 -23.63 15.05
CA GLY A 568 29.93 -22.22 15.36
C GLY A 568 30.53 -21.27 14.33
N ASN A 569 30.44 -19.97 14.57
CA ASN A 569 30.97 -18.90 13.71
C ASN A 569 30.46 -18.99 12.26
N GLY A 570 29.18 -19.36 12.08
CA GLY A 570 28.56 -19.50 10.76
C GLY A 570 29.07 -20.70 9.96
N GLU A 571 29.68 -21.69 10.63
CA GLU A 571 30.15 -22.90 9.95
C GLU A 571 29.00 -23.65 9.27
N ASN A 572 29.21 -24.00 8.00
CA ASN A 572 28.44 -25.02 7.30
C ASN A 572 29.26 -26.32 7.21
N THR A 573 28.73 -27.43 7.69
CA THR A 573 29.45 -28.72 7.76
C THR A 573 28.73 -29.85 7.02
N THR A 574 29.44 -30.94 6.77
CA THR A 574 28.92 -32.16 6.14
C THR A 574 29.06 -33.33 7.10
N PHE A 575 28.08 -34.23 7.14
CA PHE A 575 28.14 -35.43 7.99
C PHE A 575 28.48 -36.65 7.13
N SER A 576 29.48 -37.42 7.56
CA SER A 576 29.77 -38.76 7.02
C SER A 576 28.96 -39.86 7.70
N SER A 577 28.42 -39.56 8.89
CA SER A 577 27.44 -40.42 9.57
C SER A 577 26.52 -39.56 10.42
N MET A 578 25.23 -39.87 10.36
CA MET A 578 24.20 -39.23 11.19
C MET A 578 23.03 -40.20 11.35
N ASN A 579 22.63 -40.44 12.60
CA ASN A 579 21.36 -41.08 12.93
C ASN A 579 20.92 -40.58 14.31
N ALA A 580 19.87 -39.77 14.33
CA ALA A 580 19.33 -39.22 15.55
C ALA A 580 17.80 -39.11 15.55
N THR A 581 17.21 -39.12 16.74
CA THR A 581 15.80 -38.74 16.94
C THR A 581 15.71 -37.47 17.76
N LEU A 582 14.80 -36.57 17.39
CA LEU A 582 14.59 -35.27 18.01
C LEU A 582 13.15 -35.13 18.53
N GLN A 583 12.99 -34.52 19.71
CA GLN A 583 11.72 -34.06 20.24
C GLN A 583 11.85 -32.63 20.71
N LEU A 584 10.88 -31.79 20.36
CA LEU A 584 10.81 -30.39 20.76
C LEU A 584 9.46 -30.15 21.43
N LEU A 585 9.48 -29.70 22.68
CA LEU A 585 8.34 -29.66 23.58
C LEU A 585 8.26 -28.29 24.25
N TYR A 586 7.06 -27.89 24.64
CA TYR A 586 6.83 -26.69 25.44
C TYR A 586 6.02 -27.01 26.68
N LYS A 587 6.15 -26.18 27.71
CA LYS A 587 5.34 -26.30 28.91
C LYS A 587 3.98 -25.63 28.75
N ARG A 588 2.93 -26.38 29.04
CA ARG A 588 1.53 -25.92 29.08
C ARG A 588 0.86 -26.44 30.34
N ASN A 589 0.34 -25.54 31.17
CA ASN A 589 -0.39 -25.88 32.39
C ASN A 589 0.36 -26.89 33.30
N GLY A 590 1.69 -26.72 33.42
CA GLY A 590 2.53 -27.60 34.23
C GLY A 590 3.00 -28.89 33.55
N THR A 591 2.49 -29.23 32.36
CA THR A 591 2.84 -30.44 31.61
C THR A 591 3.64 -30.12 30.35
N LEU A 592 4.50 -31.04 29.92
CA LEU A 592 5.19 -30.93 28.64
C LEU A 592 4.27 -31.39 27.51
N THR A 593 4.18 -30.57 26.46
CA THR A 593 3.27 -30.78 25.33
C THR A 593 4.05 -30.65 24.02
N MET A 594 3.70 -31.47 23.03
CA MET A 594 4.22 -31.35 21.66
C MET A 594 3.67 -30.09 20.98
N PHE A 595 4.47 -29.48 20.13
CA PHE A 595 3.96 -28.46 19.22
C PHE A 595 2.91 -29.08 18.29
N PRO A 596 1.90 -28.30 17.86
CA PRO A 596 0.90 -28.79 16.92
C PRO A 596 1.52 -29.36 15.65
N THR A 597 2.61 -28.77 15.16
CA THR A 597 3.28 -29.13 13.90
C THR A 597 4.78 -28.86 13.96
N TYR A 598 5.52 -29.49 13.05
CA TYR A 598 6.97 -29.40 12.95
C TYR A 598 7.40 -29.29 11.49
N TYR A 599 8.42 -28.48 11.25
CA TYR A 599 9.15 -28.32 9.99
C TYR A 599 10.53 -28.96 10.14
N THR A 600 11.11 -29.42 9.05
CA THR A 600 12.33 -30.25 9.04
C THR A 600 13.64 -29.47 9.05
N PHE A 601 13.56 -28.16 9.21
CA PHE A 601 14.65 -27.20 9.12
C PHE A 601 14.47 -26.07 10.13
N GLY A 602 15.57 -25.44 10.48
CA GLY A 602 15.62 -24.20 11.26
C GLY A 602 15.91 -22.98 10.38
N ARG A 603 15.95 -21.81 11.01
CA ARG A 603 16.16 -20.54 10.29
C ARG A 603 17.02 -19.54 11.05
N ASP A 604 16.89 -19.43 12.35
CA ASP A 604 17.42 -18.29 13.12
C ASP A 604 18.93 -18.41 13.47
N THR A 605 19.59 -19.48 13.02
CA THR A 605 21.03 -19.68 13.19
C THR A 605 21.84 -19.47 11.91
N GLU A 606 23.09 -19.03 12.06
CA GLU A 606 24.03 -18.85 10.95
C GLU A 606 24.64 -20.20 10.51
N GLU A 607 24.75 -21.16 11.43
CA GLU A 607 25.31 -22.48 11.14
C GLU A 607 24.36 -23.36 10.30
N GLY A 608 24.92 -24.20 9.43
CA GLY A 608 24.14 -25.03 8.53
C GLY A 608 24.77 -26.38 8.23
N VAL A 609 24.01 -27.21 7.51
CA VAL A 609 24.45 -28.55 7.09
C VAL A 609 24.09 -28.79 5.63
N TYR A 610 24.99 -29.45 4.88
CA TYR A 610 24.80 -29.68 3.45
C TYR A 610 24.01 -30.96 3.13
N ASN A 611 24.05 -31.96 4.01
CA ASN A 611 23.64 -33.32 3.67
C ASN A 611 22.91 -34.05 4.80
N LEU A 612 22.07 -33.33 5.54
CA LEU A 612 21.12 -33.95 6.45
C LEU A 612 19.70 -33.87 5.90
N TYR A 613 18.93 -34.89 6.25
CA TYR A 613 17.51 -35.02 5.99
C TYR A 613 16.80 -35.32 7.32
N THR A 614 15.65 -34.69 7.55
CA THR A 614 14.77 -35.02 8.68
C THR A 614 13.40 -35.45 8.17
N ALA A 615 12.85 -36.52 8.74
CA ALA A 615 11.44 -36.88 8.61
C ALA A 615 10.73 -36.75 9.96
N VAL A 616 9.50 -36.24 10.00
CA VAL A 616 8.70 -36.12 11.21
C VAL A 616 7.64 -37.23 11.25
N LYS A 617 7.69 -38.09 12.27
CA LYS A 617 6.65 -39.10 12.52
C LYS A 617 6.14 -38.98 13.94
N ASN A 618 4.84 -38.77 14.10
CA ASN A 618 4.17 -38.61 15.41
C ASN A 618 4.88 -37.58 16.32
N GLY A 619 5.26 -36.42 15.76
CA GLY A 619 5.94 -35.34 16.49
C GLY A 619 7.40 -35.62 16.85
N THR A 620 7.98 -36.73 16.39
CA THR A 620 9.40 -37.05 16.55
C THR A 620 10.12 -36.87 15.22
N GLY A 621 11.19 -36.08 15.21
CA GLY A 621 12.07 -35.91 14.05
C GLY A 621 13.11 -37.02 13.95
N TYR A 622 13.33 -37.57 12.77
CA TYR A 622 14.33 -38.60 12.49
C TYR A 622 15.36 -38.04 11.52
N VAL A 623 16.56 -37.76 12.01
CA VAL A 623 17.64 -37.11 11.27
C VAL A 623 18.63 -38.15 10.76
N ASN A 624 18.88 -38.17 9.46
CA ASN A 624 19.81 -39.08 8.79
C ASN A 624 20.62 -38.33 7.71
N ILE A 625 21.64 -38.98 7.15
CA ILE A 625 22.30 -38.49 5.94
C ILE A 625 21.30 -38.48 4.78
N GLY A 626 21.23 -37.37 4.05
CA GLY A 626 20.36 -37.23 2.89
C GLY A 626 20.22 -35.78 2.44
N ASN A 627 19.51 -35.58 1.34
CA ASN A 627 19.15 -34.23 0.90
C ASN A 627 17.90 -33.78 1.64
N LEU A 628 17.92 -32.58 2.21
CA LEU A 628 16.73 -31.97 2.78
C LEU A 628 15.67 -31.76 1.69
N ASN A 629 14.49 -32.34 1.89
CA ASN A 629 13.29 -31.88 1.20
C ASN A 629 12.42 -31.13 2.21
N PRO A 630 12.28 -29.79 2.09
CA PRO A 630 11.52 -29.00 3.04
C PRO A 630 10.01 -29.27 3.00
N LEU A 631 9.50 -30.06 2.03
CA LEU A 631 8.08 -30.36 1.87
C LEU A 631 7.69 -31.81 2.19
N ASP A 632 8.62 -32.71 2.49
CA ASP A 632 8.30 -34.15 2.60
C ASP A 632 7.21 -34.47 3.63
N ASP A 633 7.08 -33.64 4.68
CA ASP A 633 6.07 -33.79 5.74
C ASP A 633 5.00 -32.68 5.73
N ILE A 634 4.88 -31.92 4.63
CA ILE A 634 3.98 -30.78 4.53
C ILE A 634 2.91 -31.04 3.47
N LYS A 635 1.65 -31.05 3.90
CA LYS A 635 0.50 -31.09 2.98
C LYS A 635 0.34 -29.71 2.36
N SER A 636 0.32 -29.61 1.04
CA SER A 636 0.28 -28.31 0.37
C SER A 636 -0.56 -28.35 -0.91
N ASP A 637 -1.43 -27.34 -1.08
CA ASP A 637 -2.08 -27.06 -2.37
C ASP A 637 -1.08 -26.49 -3.40
N TYR A 638 0.09 -26.06 -2.92
CA TYR A 638 1.16 -25.48 -3.71
C TYR A 638 2.25 -26.52 -4.00
N ASN A 639 2.69 -26.62 -5.24
CA ASN A 639 3.87 -27.41 -5.58
C ASN A 639 5.17 -26.69 -5.18
N LEU A 640 6.27 -27.44 -5.10
CA LEU A 640 7.58 -26.91 -4.73
C LEU A 640 7.99 -25.73 -5.61
N THR A 641 7.81 -25.86 -6.93
CA THR A 641 8.13 -24.80 -7.90
C THR A 641 7.37 -23.51 -7.62
N TYR A 642 6.09 -23.59 -7.27
CA TYR A 642 5.26 -22.43 -6.92
C TYR A 642 5.77 -21.76 -5.66
N LEU A 643 6.09 -22.52 -4.61
CA LEU A 643 6.64 -21.96 -3.37
C LEU A 643 8.01 -21.31 -3.60
N GLN A 644 8.84 -21.93 -4.44
CA GLN A 644 10.12 -21.40 -4.90
C GLN A 644 9.99 -20.10 -5.71
N HIS A 645 8.95 -19.92 -6.51
CA HIS A 645 8.80 -18.74 -7.38
C HIS A 645 8.00 -17.61 -6.72
N ASN A 646 6.99 -17.95 -5.93
CA ASN A 646 5.98 -17.00 -5.49
C ASN A 646 6.08 -16.62 -4.02
N TYR A 647 6.90 -17.30 -3.21
CA TYR A 647 7.29 -16.95 -1.82
C TYR A 647 6.16 -16.47 -0.89
N THR A 648 4.90 -16.77 -1.19
CA THR A 648 3.78 -16.10 -0.56
C THR A 648 2.85 -17.13 0.06
N LEU A 649 3.01 -17.32 1.37
CA LEU A 649 1.86 -17.60 2.21
C LEU A 649 1.05 -16.29 2.24
N ARG A 650 -0.12 -16.33 1.59
CA ARG A 650 -1.08 -15.23 1.62
C ARG A 650 -1.90 -15.30 2.90
#